data_AF-G5IHQ2-F1
#
_entry.id   AF-G5IHQ2-F1
#
_cell.length_a   1.000
_cell.length_b   1.000
_cell.length_c   1.000
_cell.angle_alpha   90.00
_cell.angle_beta   90.00
_cell.angle_gamma   90.00
#
_symmetry.space_group_name_H-M   'P 1'
#
loop_
_entity.id
_entity.type
_entity.pdbx_description
1 polymer ?
#
loop_
_entity_poly.entity_id
_entity_poly.type
_entity_poly.pdbx_seq_one_letter_code
_entity_poly.pdbx_strand_id
1 'polypeptide(L)'
;MNPIAEEILMHYGMPRRSGRYPWGSGDNPYQHSGDFLSRVDELKSQGMSDTEIAKAMGLTTTQYRTQKSLAKDERRALDVARAKSLREDGLSLNEIAKEMGFANDSSVRSLLNENSEVRMNQAKTTAEIIKKQIDEKGMIDVGAGVERELGISKEKLNEALYMLEMEGYPVYGGRVDQVTNPGKKTTLRVICPPGTEHKEIYDFENINSLKDYVSHDDGESFDPKFVYPKSMDSKRLQIRYSEDGGELKDGVVEIRRGVDDLSLGESHYAQVRILVDKTHYIKGMAVYSDDLPDGVDVMFNTNKKKGTPKMDVLKPIKDDPDNPFGSLIKEGVNDPDNPTTERGGQSYYYDKNGKKQLSLINKRAEEGDWGEWADKLPSQFLSKQSRTLIKKQLNLAAADKQSEFDEICSLTNPTVKKVLLKSFADDCDAAAVHLQAAALPRQKYQVILPLTSIKDNEVYAPNYKNGETVALVRYPHGGTFEIPILTVNNKQPEGRRVLGNTPADAIGINKKVADRLSGADFDGDTVMVIPCNSSNSRVKITSTPQLKGLEGFDPKMSYGTVKKGDDYCNSGGQKIKIMKNTQTEMGKISNLITDMTLKGATQDELARAVRHSMVVIDAEKHKLDYKKSEQDNGITALKKKYQAHDDDDGYGGASTLISRAKSETSVLKRKGSPIIDKETGEQSWKSVREEYIDKNGKTQVRTQKSTKMAETRDARSLSSGTPQEEAYADYANTMKSLANQARREMVNSGKIAYSASAKQTYQTEVDSLMAKLNVALKNAPRERQAQTMANSIVSAKKKDNPDMTKAEIKKANQQALTAARTAVEAKRTPVEITDREWEAIQAGAISENKLTQILNNTNIDTVRQRATPRATTTLSSAKVNRIAALNASGYSTAEIAAALGVSSSTVSKYLNGKE
;
A
#
# COMPACT_ATOMS: atom_id res chain seq x y z
N MET A 1 16.74 86.59 -34.73
CA MET A 1 15.88 85.81 -35.64
C MET A 1 15.80 84.40 -35.10
N ASN A 2 14.63 83.77 -35.13
CA ASN A 2 14.48 82.33 -34.90
C ASN A 2 14.67 81.64 -36.27
N PRO A 3 15.54 80.62 -36.39
CA PRO A 3 14.97 79.30 -36.69
C PRO A 3 15.82 78.12 -36.18
N ILE A 4 15.28 77.32 -35.26
CA ILE A 4 15.50 75.87 -35.28
C ILE A 4 14.12 75.21 -35.25
N ALA A 5 13.64 74.84 -36.43
CA ALA A 5 12.61 73.81 -36.53
C ALA A 5 13.33 72.49 -36.23
N GLU A 6 13.00 71.85 -35.10
CA GLU A 6 13.48 70.50 -34.81
C GLU A 6 12.88 69.55 -35.84
N GLU A 7 13.68 69.18 -36.85
CA GLU A 7 13.28 68.17 -37.83
C GLU A 7 13.11 66.83 -37.12
N ILE A 8 11.85 66.43 -37.00
CA ILE A 8 11.42 65.13 -36.50
C ILE A 8 11.97 64.07 -37.46
N LEU A 9 13.13 63.52 -37.11
CA LEU A 9 13.73 62.36 -37.76
C LEU A 9 12.92 61.10 -37.43
N MET A 10 11.75 60.98 -38.07
CA MET A 10 10.94 59.76 -38.10
C MET A 10 11.75 58.64 -38.74
N HIS A 11 12.44 57.86 -37.91
CA HIS A 11 13.21 56.72 -38.37
C HIS A 11 12.24 55.60 -38.78
N TYR A 12 11.90 55.56 -40.08
CA TYR A 12 11.17 54.45 -40.72
C TYR A 12 12.06 53.20 -40.80
N GLY A 13 12.36 52.61 -39.65
CA GLY A 13 12.77 51.23 -39.52
C GLY A 13 11.60 50.45 -38.92
N MET A 14 11.25 49.29 -39.48
CA MET A 14 10.31 48.39 -38.82
C MET A 14 10.80 48.13 -37.39
N PRO A 15 9.95 48.28 -36.35
CA PRO A 15 10.35 47.92 -35.01
C PRO A 15 10.79 46.46 -35.03
N ARG A 16 12.07 46.21 -34.69
CA ARG A 16 12.49 44.88 -34.27
C ARG A 16 11.66 44.57 -33.03
N ARG A 17 10.52 43.89 -33.22
CA ARG A 17 9.86 43.15 -32.15
C ARG A 17 10.94 42.27 -31.56
N SER A 18 11.38 42.58 -30.34
CA SER A 18 12.35 41.78 -29.61
C SER A 18 11.67 40.49 -29.17
N GLY A 19 11.47 39.58 -30.12
CA GLY A 19 10.80 38.28 -29.98
C GLY A 19 11.57 37.27 -29.13
N ARG A 20 12.24 37.75 -28.07
CA ARG A 20 13.05 37.01 -27.11
C ARG A 20 12.51 37.17 -25.68
N TYR A 21 11.82 38.27 -25.36
CA TYR A 21 11.06 38.43 -24.11
C TYR A 21 9.78 39.26 -24.31
N PRO A 22 8.57 38.70 -24.19
CA PRO A 22 7.31 39.43 -24.43
C PRO A 22 7.03 40.62 -23.50
N TRP A 23 7.75 40.73 -22.38
CA TRP A 23 7.48 41.68 -21.29
C TRP A 23 8.48 42.84 -21.21
N GLY A 24 9.38 42.96 -22.21
CA GLY A 24 10.43 43.99 -22.26
C GLY A 24 9.91 45.41 -22.51
N SER A 25 8.79 45.56 -23.23
CA SER A 25 8.12 46.84 -23.49
C SER A 25 6.80 46.90 -22.72
N GLY A 26 6.65 47.86 -21.79
CA GLY A 26 5.33 48.22 -21.28
C GLY A 26 4.53 49.01 -22.34
N ASP A 27 3.25 49.28 -22.06
CA ASP A 27 2.33 50.01 -22.95
C ASP A 27 2.66 51.51 -23.17
N ASN A 28 3.89 51.94 -22.89
CA ASN A 28 4.31 53.33 -22.92
C ASN A 28 5.53 53.55 -23.84
N PRO A 29 5.37 54.18 -25.02
CA PRO A 29 6.43 54.39 -26.00
C PRO A 29 7.63 55.24 -25.53
N TYR A 30 7.53 55.90 -24.38
CA TYR A 30 8.54 56.85 -23.86
C TYR A 30 9.48 56.27 -22.79
N GLN A 31 9.46 54.96 -22.52
CA GLN A 31 10.46 54.35 -21.62
C GLN A 31 11.81 54.20 -22.33
N HIS A 32 12.83 54.94 -21.89
CA HIS A 32 14.23 54.65 -22.19
C HIS A 32 14.55 53.22 -21.74
N SER A 33 14.84 52.33 -22.69
CA SER A 33 14.84 50.88 -22.43
C SER A 33 16.20 50.37 -21.93
N GLY A 34 16.29 50.17 -20.61
CA GLY A 34 17.19 49.18 -20.05
C GLY A 34 16.74 47.75 -20.38
N ASP A 35 17.64 46.77 -20.24
CA ASP A 35 17.26 45.36 -20.37
C ASP A 35 16.41 44.89 -19.17
N PHE A 36 15.97 43.62 -19.20
CA PHE A 36 15.17 43.02 -18.12
C PHE A 36 15.82 43.15 -16.74
N LEU A 37 17.15 43.07 -16.63
CA LEU A 37 17.86 43.21 -15.36
C LEU A 37 17.86 44.66 -14.90
N SER A 38 18.10 45.62 -15.79
CA SER A 38 18.02 47.05 -15.45
C SER A 38 16.65 47.42 -14.90
N ARG A 39 15.55 46.95 -15.53
CA ARG A 39 14.19 47.16 -15.02
C ARG A 39 13.94 46.47 -13.67
N VAL A 40 14.57 45.32 -13.42
CA VAL A 40 14.53 44.65 -12.11
C VAL A 40 15.30 45.43 -11.04
N ASP A 41 16.44 46.01 -11.40
CA ASP A 41 17.29 46.78 -10.48
C ASP A 41 16.67 48.15 -10.16
N GLU A 42 15.96 48.78 -11.11
CA GLU A 42 15.08 49.93 -10.87
C GLU A 42 13.94 49.62 -9.88
N LEU A 43 13.20 48.53 -10.09
CA LEU A 43 12.12 48.15 -9.16
C LEU A 43 12.66 47.77 -7.77
N LYS A 44 13.91 47.28 -7.69
CA LYS A 44 14.61 47.06 -6.43
C LYS A 44 15.06 48.34 -5.75
N SER A 45 15.53 49.34 -6.49
CA SER A 45 15.89 50.65 -5.92
C SER A 45 14.66 51.40 -5.39
N GLN A 46 13.47 51.10 -5.94
CA GLN A 46 12.16 51.50 -5.40
C GLN A 46 11.70 50.68 -4.17
N GLY A 47 12.51 49.75 -3.67
CA GLY A 47 12.25 48.98 -2.45
C GLY A 47 11.37 47.74 -2.61
N MET A 48 10.97 47.34 -3.82
CA MET A 48 10.11 46.17 -4.02
C MET A 48 10.83 44.84 -3.74
N SER A 49 10.12 43.90 -3.10
CA SER A 49 10.58 42.52 -2.96
C SER A 49 10.49 41.73 -4.28
N ASP A 50 11.29 40.67 -4.44
CA ASP A 50 11.21 39.76 -5.61
C ASP A 50 9.78 39.19 -5.83
N THR A 51 8.97 39.10 -4.77
CA THR A 51 7.54 38.71 -4.81
C THR A 51 6.64 39.79 -5.41
N GLU A 52 6.87 41.05 -5.10
CA GLU A 52 6.10 42.18 -5.62
C GLU A 52 6.51 42.49 -7.06
N ILE A 53 7.81 42.41 -7.38
CA ILE A 53 8.32 42.54 -8.74
C ILE A 53 7.72 41.48 -9.66
N ALA A 54 7.69 40.20 -9.24
CA ALA A 54 7.06 39.14 -10.01
C ALA A 54 5.58 39.45 -10.30
N LYS A 55 4.81 39.90 -9.29
CA LYS A 55 3.40 40.29 -9.44
C LYS A 55 3.23 41.50 -10.37
N ALA A 56 4.08 42.52 -10.25
CA ALA A 56 4.05 43.72 -11.07
C ALA A 56 4.38 43.45 -12.55
N MET A 57 5.18 42.41 -12.83
CA MET A 57 5.52 41.95 -14.18
C MET A 57 4.53 40.90 -14.73
N GLY A 58 3.46 40.56 -13.99
CA GLY A 58 2.49 39.53 -14.41
C GLY A 58 3.00 38.08 -14.33
N LEU A 59 4.10 37.84 -13.62
CA LEU A 59 4.82 36.57 -13.57
C LEU A 59 4.56 35.83 -12.26
N THR A 60 4.64 34.49 -12.30
CA THR A 60 4.86 33.73 -11.06
C THR A 60 6.28 33.96 -10.54
N THR A 61 6.49 33.82 -9.22
CA THR A 61 7.82 33.93 -8.59
C THR A 61 8.83 32.92 -9.13
N THR A 62 8.38 31.80 -9.71
CA THR A 62 9.24 30.84 -10.42
C THR A 62 9.67 31.39 -11.78
N GLN A 63 8.73 31.83 -12.63
CA GLN A 63 9.04 32.41 -13.94
C GLN A 63 9.94 33.64 -13.83
N TYR A 64 9.68 34.52 -12.86
CA TYR A 64 10.52 35.68 -12.57
C TYR A 64 11.97 35.29 -12.27
N ARG A 65 12.19 34.25 -11.46
CA ARG A 65 13.54 33.73 -11.15
C ARG A 65 14.20 33.13 -12.39
N THR A 66 13.46 32.37 -13.20
CA THR A 66 13.96 31.79 -14.46
C THR A 66 14.39 32.87 -15.45
N GLN A 67 13.53 33.86 -15.73
CA GLN A 67 13.86 34.99 -16.62
C GLN A 67 15.07 35.78 -16.12
N LYS A 68 15.15 36.05 -14.81
CA LYS A 68 16.30 36.73 -14.19
C LYS A 68 17.60 35.92 -14.27
N SER A 69 17.51 34.60 -14.30
CA SER A 69 18.66 33.71 -14.52
C SER A 69 19.11 33.77 -15.98
N LEU A 70 18.18 33.61 -16.93
CA LEU A 70 18.46 33.69 -18.37
C LEU A 70 19.03 35.05 -18.79
N ALA A 71 18.45 36.16 -18.33
CA ALA A 71 18.95 37.50 -18.64
C ALA A 71 20.36 37.75 -18.04
N LYS A 72 20.71 37.11 -16.92
CA LYS A 72 22.09 37.13 -16.38
C LYS A 72 23.05 36.33 -17.23
N ASP A 73 22.65 35.13 -17.66
CA ASP A 73 23.45 34.29 -18.55
C ASP A 73 23.63 34.95 -19.93
N GLU A 74 22.66 35.72 -20.42
CA GLU A 74 22.78 36.53 -21.65
C GLU A 74 23.73 37.71 -21.50
N ARG A 75 23.58 38.53 -20.46
CA ARG A 75 24.51 39.65 -20.19
C ARG A 75 25.94 39.12 -20.02
N ARG A 76 26.10 38.01 -19.28
CA ARG A 76 27.39 37.31 -19.14
C ARG A 76 27.91 36.79 -20.48
N ALA A 77 27.08 36.27 -21.38
CA ALA A 77 27.53 35.78 -22.68
C ALA A 77 28.10 36.92 -23.56
N LEU A 78 27.51 38.11 -23.50
CA LEU A 78 28.05 39.31 -24.16
C LEU A 78 29.38 39.74 -23.53
N ASP A 79 29.49 39.71 -22.20
CA ASP A 79 30.74 40.00 -21.49
C ASP A 79 31.84 38.99 -21.85
N VAL A 80 31.53 37.69 -21.93
CA VAL A 80 32.47 36.64 -22.37
C VAL A 80 32.91 36.87 -23.82
N ALA A 81 31.99 37.18 -24.72
CA ALA A 81 32.32 37.45 -26.12
C ALA A 81 33.25 38.68 -26.26
N ARG A 82 32.96 39.78 -25.56
CA ARG A 82 33.83 40.96 -25.52
C ARG A 82 35.19 40.66 -24.88
N ALA A 83 35.21 39.90 -23.79
CA ALA A 83 36.47 39.49 -23.14
C ALA A 83 37.32 38.58 -24.05
N LYS A 84 36.71 37.70 -24.86
CA LYS A 84 37.40 36.89 -25.87
C LYS A 84 37.96 37.74 -27.00
N SER A 85 37.16 38.63 -27.60
CA SER A 85 37.61 39.59 -28.62
C SER A 85 38.82 40.39 -28.13
N LEU A 86 38.73 41.06 -26.97
CA LEU A 86 39.84 41.84 -26.43
C LEU A 86 41.07 40.98 -26.11
N ARG A 87 40.90 39.67 -25.88
CA ARG A 87 42.01 38.74 -25.67
C ARG A 87 42.66 38.30 -26.98
N GLU A 88 41.89 38.18 -28.07
CA GLU A 88 42.36 37.96 -29.44
C GLU A 88 43.07 39.21 -29.98
N ASP A 89 42.59 40.41 -29.62
CA ASP A 89 43.23 41.72 -29.86
C ASP A 89 44.55 41.91 -29.06
N GLY A 90 44.94 40.92 -28.25
CA GLY A 90 46.23 40.86 -27.57
C GLY A 90 46.30 41.49 -26.16
N LEU A 91 45.19 42.03 -25.63
CA LEU A 91 45.22 42.73 -24.34
C LEU A 91 45.50 41.77 -23.17
N SER A 92 46.22 42.26 -22.16
CA SER A 92 46.39 41.56 -20.88
C SER A 92 45.09 41.57 -20.06
N LEU A 93 44.97 40.63 -19.11
CA LEU A 93 43.77 40.50 -18.28
C LEU A 93 43.46 41.76 -17.45
N ASN A 94 44.48 42.54 -17.10
CA ASN A 94 44.33 43.83 -16.40
C ASN A 94 43.79 44.93 -17.32
N GLU A 95 44.21 44.95 -18.58
CA GLU A 95 43.72 45.92 -19.59
C GLU A 95 42.28 45.59 -19.97
N ILE A 96 41.94 44.31 -20.17
CA ILE A 96 40.57 43.85 -20.38
C ILE A 96 39.68 44.23 -19.18
N ALA A 97 40.17 44.08 -17.94
CA ALA A 97 39.41 44.47 -16.76
C ALA A 97 39.10 45.97 -16.75
N LYS A 98 40.09 46.81 -17.09
CA LYS A 98 39.93 48.27 -17.19
C LYS A 98 38.95 48.67 -18.30
N GLU A 99 39.07 48.06 -19.47
CA GLU A 99 38.24 48.32 -20.67
C GLU A 99 36.78 47.88 -20.49
N MET A 100 36.55 46.83 -19.71
CA MET A 100 35.21 46.33 -19.36
C MET A 100 34.64 46.94 -18.07
N GLY A 101 35.38 47.81 -17.37
CA GLY A 101 34.92 48.45 -16.12
C GLY A 101 34.91 47.54 -14.88
N PHE A 102 35.67 46.44 -14.89
CA PHE A 102 35.84 45.57 -13.71
C PHE A 102 36.93 46.09 -12.77
N ALA A 103 36.70 45.94 -11.47
CA ALA A 103 37.63 46.39 -10.42
C ALA A 103 38.97 45.62 -10.37
N ASN A 104 39.06 44.42 -10.97
CA ASN A 104 40.28 43.61 -11.05
C ASN A 104 40.16 42.52 -12.14
N ASP A 105 41.28 41.85 -12.43
CA ASP A 105 41.37 40.81 -13.45
C ASP A 105 40.69 39.49 -13.07
N SER A 106 40.36 39.26 -11.80
CA SER A 106 39.70 38.03 -11.35
C SER A 106 38.30 37.86 -11.96
N SER A 107 37.60 38.97 -12.22
CA SER A 107 36.35 38.99 -12.99
C SER A 107 36.55 38.53 -14.42
N VAL A 108 37.62 39.00 -15.10
CA VAL A 108 37.97 38.59 -16.47
C VAL A 108 38.37 37.11 -16.50
N ARG A 109 39.16 36.64 -15.54
CA ARG A 109 39.49 35.21 -15.36
C ARG A 109 38.24 34.35 -15.12
N SER A 110 37.22 34.88 -14.45
CA SER A 110 35.94 34.20 -14.22
C SER A 110 35.06 34.13 -15.48
N LEU A 111 35.11 35.17 -16.33
CA LEU A 111 34.44 35.18 -17.65
C LEU A 111 35.10 34.20 -18.61
N LEU A 112 36.44 34.25 -18.75
CA LEU A 112 37.22 33.37 -19.62
C LEU A 112 37.41 31.95 -19.07
N ASN A 113 36.74 31.59 -17.96
CA ASN A 113 36.80 30.23 -17.40
C ASN A 113 35.85 29.29 -18.14
N GLU A 114 36.41 28.31 -18.84
CA GLU A 114 35.66 27.30 -19.62
C GLU A 114 34.58 26.59 -18.78
N ASN A 115 34.86 26.22 -17.52
CA ASN A 115 33.87 25.59 -16.64
C ASN A 115 32.72 26.54 -16.26
N SER A 116 32.91 27.86 -16.31
CA SER A 116 31.83 28.85 -16.16
C SER A 116 31.00 28.99 -17.45
N GLU A 117 31.65 28.96 -18.62
CA GLU A 117 30.98 29.00 -19.93
C GLU A 117 30.14 27.74 -20.19
N VAL A 118 30.66 26.55 -19.86
CA VAL A 118 29.90 25.29 -19.91
C VAL A 118 28.64 25.36 -19.04
N ARG A 119 28.73 25.88 -17.80
CA ARG A 119 27.57 26.04 -16.90
C ARG A 119 26.55 27.06 -17.38
N MET A 120 26.97 28.07 -18.13
CA MET A 120 26.10 29.05 -18.78
C MET A 120 25.33 28.40 -19.93
N ASN A 121 26.00 27.60 -20.78
CA ASN A 121 25.39 26.96 -21.94
C ASN A 121 24.56 25.69 -21.62
N GLN A 122 24.74 25.08 -20.44
CA GLN A 122 24.01 23.88 -19.99
C GLN A 122 22.49 23.93 -20.22
N ALA A 123 21.83 25.08 -20.01
CA ALA A 123 20.38 25.21 -20.22
C ALA A 123 20.01 25.12 -21.72
N LYS A 124 20.84 25.69 -22.61
CA LYS A 124 20.62 25.66 -24.07
C LYS A 124 20.85 24.26 -24.61
N THR A 125 21.97 23.62 -24.24
CA THR A 125 22.26 22.23 -24.61
C THR A 125 21.18 21.27 -24.07
N THR A 126 20.65 21.52 -22.86
CA THR A 126 19.51 20.75 -22.35
C THR A 126 18.24 20.98 -23.19
N ALA A 127 17.96 22.21 -23.61
CA ALA A 127 16.82 22.51 -24.47
C ALA A 127 16.96 21.81 -25.84
N GLU A 128 18.15 21.83 -26.45
CA GLU A 128 18.46 21.11 -27.69
C GLU A 128 18.31 19.59 -27.56
N ILE A 129 18.77 19.00 -26.45
CA ILE A 129 18.58 17.57 -26.15
C ILE A 129 17.09 17.24 -26.03
N ILE A 130 16.33 18.03 -25.24
CA ILE A 130 14.89 17.81 -25.08
C ILE A 130 14.15 17.97 -26.41
N LYS A 131 14.52 18.98 -27.22
CA LYS A 131 13.96 19.22 -28.56
C LYS A 131 14.16 18.01 -29.48
N LYS A 132 15.39 17.50 -29.57
CA LYS A 132 15.69 16.26 -30.31
C LYS A 132 14.87 15.07 -29.81
N GLN A 133 14.68 14.93 -28.49
CA GLN A 133 13.85 13.85 -27.94
C GLN A 133 12.35 14.03 -28.24
N ILE A 134 11.84 15.26 -28.33
CA ILE A 134 10.47 15.54 -28.79
C ILE A 134 10.33 15.20 -30.27
N ASP A 135 11.31 15.55 -31.10
CA ASP A 135 11.30 15.26 -32.54
C ASP A 135 11.38 13.74 -32.82
N GLU A 136 12.08 12.97 -31.96
CA GLU A 136 12.19 11.50 -32.06
C GLU A 136 11.01 10.72 -31.44
N LYS A 137 10.43 11.20 -30.33
CA LYS A 137 9.51 10.42 -29.47
C LYS A 137 8.19 11.12 -29.12
N GLY A 138 7.94 12.32 -29.63
CA GLY A 138 6.71 13.07 -29.35
C GLY A 138 6.66 13.68 -27.95
N MET A 139 5.70 13.26 -27.12
CA MET A 139 5.51 13.88 -25.80
C MET A 139 6.46 13.28 -24.76
N ILE A 140 7.06 14.12 -23.90
CA ILE A 140 8.15 13.74 -23.01
C ILE A 140 7.84 14.11 -21.55
N ASP A 141 7.98 13.17 -20.60
CA ASP A 141 7.91 13.49 -19.16
C ASP A 141 9.14 14.30 -18.71
N VAL A 142 8.86 15.46 -18.12
CA VAL A 142 9.81 16.43 -17.55
C VAL A 142 9.45 16.76 -16.09
N GLY A 143 8.76 15.83 -15.42
CA GLY A 143 8.43 15.90 -14.00
C GLY A 143 9.63 15.75 -13.06
N ALA A 144 9.38 15.94 -11.76
CA ALA A 144 10.44 15.94 -10.74
C ALA A 144 11.25 14.64 -10.72
N GLY A 145 12.58 14.74 -10.75
CA GLY A 145 13.50 13.61 -10.83
C GLY A 145 14.20 13.49 -12.18
N VAL A 146 13.59 13.98 -13.27
CA VAL A 146 14.20 14.03 -14.60
C VAL A 146 15.51 14.82 -14.61
N GLU A 147 15.62 15.89 -13.80
CA GLU A 147 16.86 16.65 -13.68
C GLU A 147 18.05 15.77 -13.23
N ARG A 148 17.78 14.70 -12.45
CA ARG A 148 18.79 13.75 -11.95
C ARG A 148 19.17 12.69 -12.99
N GLU A 149 18.29 12.41 -13.95
CA GLU A 149 18.58 11.51 -15.08
C GLU A 149 19.48 12.19 -16.10
N LEU A 150 19.24 13.48 -16.34
CA LEU A 150 20.05 14.37 -17.20
C LEU A 150 21.35 14.87 -16.52
N GLY A 151 21.50 14.71 -15.21
CA GLY A 151 22.68 15.17 -14.47
C GLY A 151 22.77 16.68 -14.24
N ILE A 152 21.65 17.40 -14.34
CA ILE A 152 21.57 18.86 -14.24
C ILE A 152 20.82 19.33 -12.97
N SER A 153 20.89 20.62 -12.67
CA SER A 153 20.07 21.19 -11.59
C SER A 153 18.60 21.33 -12.03
N LYS A 154 17.69 21.34 -11.05
CA LYS A 154 16.26 21.57 -11.29
C LYS A 154 16.02 22.95 -11.90
N GLU A 155 16.84 23.92 -11.52
CA GLU A 155 16.86 25.29 -12.01
C GLU A 155 17.22 25.31 -13.50
N LYS A 156 18.31 24.64 -13.91
CA LYS A 156 18.73 24.52 -15.32
C LYS A 156 17.71 23.76 -16.18
N LEU A 157 17.04 22.73 -15.65
CA LEU A 157 15.91 22.09 -16.34
C LEU A 157 14.75 23.08 -16.55
N ASN A 158 14.39 23.89 -15.55
CA ASN A 158 13.31 24.88 -15.71
C ASN A 158 13.68 26.02 -16.67
N GLU A 159 14.95 26.41 -16.75
CA GLU A 159 15.46 27.35 -17.75
C GLU A 159 15.36 26.77 -19.16
N ALA A 160 15.78 25.51 -19.36
CA ALA A 160 15.65 24.81 -20.64
C ALA A 160 14.19 24.70 -21.11
N LEU A 161 13.29 24.27 -20.21
CA LEU A 161 11.86 24.17 -20.50
C LEU A 161 11.24 25.53 -20.82
N TYR A 162 11.64 26.60 -20.11
CA TYR A 162 11.14 27.94 -20.38
C TYR A 162 11.60 28.48 -21.75
N MET A 163 12.83 28.18 -22.18
CA MET A 163 13.28 28.51 -23.53
C MET A 163 12.44 27.78 -24.60
N LEU A 164 12.16 26.49 -24.40
CA LEU A 164 11.30 25.71 -25.30
C LEU A 164 9.84 26.20 -25.30
N GLU A 165 9.29 26.62 -24.17
CA GLU A 165 7.97 27.28 -24.09
C GLU A 165 7.93 28.57 -24.94
N MET A 166 9.02 29.34 -24.99
CA MET A 166 9.13 30.54 -25.85
C MET A 166 9.32 30.19 -27.34
N GLU A 167 9.92 29.04 -27.66
CA GLU A 167 10.00 28.48 -29.02
C GLU A 167 8.68 27.81 -29.49
N GLY A 168 7.67 27.71 -28.62
CA GLY A 168 6.34 27.19 -28.95
C GLY A 168 6.08 25.73 -28.58
N TYR A 169 6.96 25.09 -27.80
CA TYR A 169 6.76 23.74 -27.24
C TYR A 169 6.03 23.83 -25.90
N PRO A 170 4.73 23.50 -25.81
CA PRO A 170 3.97 23.68 -24.58
C PRO A 170 4.36 22.67 -23.49
N VAL A 171 4.46 23.14 -22.24
CA VAL A 171 4.65 22.28 -21.06
C VAL A 171 3.37 22.20 -20.26
N TYR A 172 2.78 21.01 -20.21
CA TYR A 172 1.50 20.76 -19.55
C TYR A 172 1.62 20.00 -18.23
N GLY A 173 0.80 20.39 -17.26
CA GLY A 173 0.60 19.65 -16.01
C GLY A 173 -0.55 18.65 -16.14
N GLY A 174 -0.33 17.41 -15.72
CA GLY A 174 -1.33 16.33 -15.77
C GLY A 174 -1.41 15.52 -14.48
N ARG A 175 -2.35 14.57 -14.43
CA ARG A 175 -2.44 13.57 -13.35
C ARG A 175 -2.93 12.24 -13.88
N VAL A 176 -2.13 11.20 -13.68
CA VAL A 176 -2.49 9.79 -13.94
C VAL A 176 -2.97 9.13 -12.65
N ASP A 177 -3.95 8.23 -12.73
CA ASP A 177 -4.40 7.44 -11.58
C ASP A 177 -3.39 6.34 -11.25
N GLN A 178 -3.14 6.10 -9.96
CA GLN A 178 -2.29 4.96 -9.55
C GLN A 178 -3.08 3.66 -9.70
N VAL A 179 -2.69 2.80 -10.64
CA VAL A 179 -3.51 1.64 -11.03
C VAL A 179 -3.81 0.70 -9.86
N THR A 180 -2.87 0.53 -8.93
CA THR A 180 -3.03 -0.31 -7.73
C THR A 180 -3.61 0.43 -6.52
N ASN A 181 -3.68 1.77 -6.53
CA ASN A 181 -4.15 2.60 -5.42
C ASN A 181 -5.32 3.51 -5.83
N PRO A 182 -6.56 2.98 -5.92
CA PRO A 182 -7.73 3.77 -6.33
C PRO A 182 -7.89 5.08 -5.55
N GLY A 183 -8.06 6.19 -6.27
CA GLY A 183 -8.21 7.53 -5.70
C GLY A 183 -6.89 8.27 -5.39
N LYS A 184 -5.74 7.59 -5.43
CA LYS A 184 -4.43 8.25 -5.46
C LYS A 184 -4.03 8.56 -6.89
N LYS A 185 -3.43 9.73 -7.11
CA LYS A 185 -2.97 10.21 -8.42
C LYS A 185 -1.48 10.54 -8.36
N THR A 186 -0.79 10.23 -9.44
CA THR A 186 0.59 10.62 -9.70
C THR A 186 0.59 11.86 -10.60
N THR A 187 1.33 12.90 -10.22
CA THR A 187 1.42 14.15 -11.00
C THR A 187 2.36 13.95 -12.18
N LEU A 188 1.89 14.31 -13.38
CA LEU A 188 2.69 14.37 -14.61
C LEU A 188 3.06 15.83 -14.91
N ARG A 189 4.21 16.03 -15.56
CA ARG A 189 4.56 17.29 -16.22
C ARG A 189 5.22 16.93 -17.55
N VAL A 190 4.58 17.27 -18.64
CA VAL A 190 4.92 16.77 -19.98
C VAL A 190 5.26 17.95 -20.87
N ILE A 191 6.37 17.89 -21.61
CA ILE A 191 6.64 18.81 -22.72
C ILE A 191 6.19 18.14 -24.02
N CYS A 192 5.54 18.88 -24.90
CA CYS A 192 4.90 18.36 -26.10
C CYS A 192 5.44 19.05 -27.36
N PRO A 193 5.26 18.44 -28.55
CA PRO A 193 5.48 19.11 -29.83
C PRO A 193 4.66 20.42 -29.97
N PRO A 194 5.08 21.37 -30.81
CA PRO A 194 4.30 22.57 -31.08
C PRO A 194 2.93 22.24 -31.68
N GLY A 195 1.88 22.87 -31.16
CA GLY A 195 0.50 22.66 -31.62
C GLY A 195 -0.30 21.58 -30.88
N THR A 196 0.31 20.77 -30.01
CA THR A 196 -0.39 19.79 -29.16
C THR A 196 -1.38 20.47 -28.20
N GLU A 197 -2.62 19.99 -28.12
CA GLU A 197 -3.60 20.44 -27.14
C GLU A 197 -3.40 19.80 -25.74
N HIS A 198 -3.75 20.51 -24.67
CA HIS A 198 -3.65 20.00 -23.29
C HIS A 198 -4.46 18.71 -23.03
N LYS A 199 -5.47 18.39 -23.84
CA LYS A 199 -6.22 17.12 -23.71
C LYS A 199 -5.39 15.89 -24.07
N GLU A 200 -4.34 16.05 -24.89
CA GLU A 200 -3.60 14.93 -25.48
C GLU A 200 -2.66 14.26 -24.47
N ILE A 201 -2.20 14.97 -23.42
CA ILE A 201 -1.39 14.37 -22.34
C ILE A 201 -2.15 13.38 -21.43
N TYR A 202 -3.43 13.12 -21.71
CA TYR A 202 -4.21 12.06 -21.07
C TYR A 202 -4.20 10.76 -21.89
N ASP A 203 -3.64 10.79 -23.11
CA ASP A 203 -3.25 9.59 -23.82
C ASP A 203 -1.86 9.15 -23.33
N PHE A 204 -1.88 8.34 -22.26
CA PHE A 204 -0.67 7.96 -21.52
C PHE A 204 0.29 7.06 -22.30
N GLU A 205 -0.14 6.49 -23.42
CA GLU A 205 0.71 5.66 -24.29
C GLU A 205 1.75 6.48 -25.05
N ASN A 206 1.42 7.73 -25.37
CA ASN A 206 2.26 8.64 -26.14
C ASN A 206 3.23 9.48 -25.28
N ILE A 207 3.30 9.24 -23.96
CA ILE A 207 4.21 9.94 -23.03
C ILE A 207 5.46 9.11 -22.79
N ASN A 208 6.55 9.53 -23.42
CA ASN A 208 7.85 8.89 -23.39
C ASN A 208 8.79 9.50 -22.34
N SER A 209 9.87 8.78 -22.02
CA SER A 209 10.96 9.23 -21.16
C SER A 209 12.11 9.86 -21.96
N LEU A 210 12.87 10.76 -21.34
CA LEU A 210 14.10 11.34 -21.93
C LEU A 210 15.25 10.34 -22.10
N LYS A 211 15.15 9.17 -21.47
CA LYS A 211 16.05 8.03 -21.72
C LYS A 211 15.29 6.95 -22.46
N ASP A 212 15.97 6.32 -23.41
CA ASP A 212 15.59 5.00 -23.88
C ASP A 212 15.84 4.00 -22.75
N TYR A 213 14.76 3.39 -22.30
CA TYR A 213 14.80 2.24 -21.40
C TYR A 213 14.60 0.98 -22.24
N VAL A 214 15.68 0.55 -22.88
CA VAL A 214 15.85 -0.85 -23.25
C VAL A 214 16.70 -1.47 -22.15
N SER A 215 16.28 -2.65 -21.68
CA SER A 215 17.05 -3.39 -20.69
C SER A 215 18.46 -3.66 -21.22
N HIS A 216 19.47 -3.42 -20.37
CA HIS A 216 20.72 -4.18 -20.46
C HIS A 216 20.52 -5.52 -19.71
N ASP A 217 21.47 -5.89 -18.86
CA ASP A 217 21.83 -7.22 -18.33
C ASP A 217 22.93 -7.99 -19.12
N ASP A 218 23.10 -8.01 -20.46
CA ASP A 218 22.42 -7.32 -21.57
C ASP A 218 21.04 -7.91 -21.94
N GLY A 219 20.50 -8.76 -21.08
CA GLY A 219 19.18 -9.39 -21.18
C GLY A 219 19.26 -10.91 -21.16
N GLU A 220 20.43 -11.46 -20.84
CA GLU A 220 20.81 -12.86 -20.97
C GLU A 220 20.03 -13.77 -20.01
N SER A 221 19.52 -13.26 -18.88
CA SER A 221 18.54 -14.01 -18.07
C SER A 221 17.53 -13.16 -17.29
N PHE A 222 16.42 -12.84 -17.96
CA PHE A 222 15.15 -12.61 -17.27
C PHE A 222 14.32 -13.88 -17.24
N ASP A 223 14.41 -14.65 -16.15
CA ASP A 223 13.36 -15.62 -15.87
C ASP A 223 12.02 -14.88 -15.74
N PRO A 224 10.98 -15.30 -16.50
CA PRO A 224 9.69 -14.64 -16.41
C PRO A 224 9.17 -14.70 -14.97
N LYS A 225 8.88 -13.55 -14.36
CA LYS A 225 8.27 -13.45 -13.02
C LYS A 225 7.00 -14.30 -12.85
N PHE A 226 6.39 -14.64 -13.97
CA PHE A 226 5.37 -15.65 -14.15
C PHE A 226 5.65 -16.39 -15.47
N VAL A 227 5.89 -17.70 -15.42
CA VAL A 227 5.95 -18.58 -16.59
C VAL A 227 4.58 -19.23 -16.76
N TYR A 228 4.08 -19.38 -18.00
CA TYR A 228 2.81 -20.07 -18.20
C TYR A 228 2.87 -21.50 -17.63
N PRO A 229 1.93 -21.91 -16.76
CA PRO A 229 2.02 -23.18 -16.04
C PRO A 229 2.08 -24.39 -16.98
N LYS A 230 2.95 -25.35 -16.68
CA LYS A 230 2.90 -26.65 -17.34
C LYS A 230 1.67 -27.44 -16.89
N SER A 231 1.11 -28.20 -17.82
CA SER A 231 -0.06 -29.05 -17.58
C SER A 231 0.33 -30.50 -17.29
N MET A 232 -0.27 -31.06 -16.25
CA MET A 232 -0.30 -32.49 -15.99
C MET A 232 -1.30 -33.20 -16.93
N ASP A 233 -1.05 -34.48 -17.24
CA ASP A 233 -2.04 -35.40 -17.84
C ASP A 233 -2.96 -35.94 -16.74
N SER A 234 -4.28 -35.83 -16.91
CA SER A 234 -5.26 -36.24 -15.90
C SER A 234 -5.27 -37.75 -15.57
N LYS A 235 -4.54 -38.60 -16.29
CA LYS A 235 -4.30 -40.01 -15.90
C LYS A 235 -3.53 -40.12 -14.58
N ARG A 236 -2.62 -39.19 -14.30
CA ARG A 236 -1.84 -39.13 -13.05
C ARG A 236 -2.67 -38.67 -11.84
N LEU A 237 -3.89 -38.17 -12.10
CA LEU A 237 -4.82 -37.62 -11.12
C LEU A 237 -5.96 -38.60 -10.81
N GLN A 238 -6.12 -38.97 -9.54
CA GLN A 238 -7.32 -39.62 -9.02
C GLN A 238 -8.16 -38.63 -8.18
N ILE A 239 -9.47 -38.83 -8.17
CA ILE A 239 -10.39 -38.11 -7.28
C ILE A 239 -10.86 -39.06 -6.19
N ARG A 240 -10.81 -38.62 -4.92
CA ARG A 240 -11.51 -39.28 -3.80
C ARG A 240 -12.80 -38.50 -3.55
N TYR A 241 -13.94 -39.13 -3.85
CA TYR A 241 -15.29 -38.56 -3.66
C TYR A 241 -15.75 -38.68 -2.20
N SER A 242 -16.85 -38.01 -1.84
CA SER A 242 -17.45 -38.02 -0.48
C SER A 242 -17.62 -39.45 0.05
N GLU A 243 -18.24 -40.33 -0.74
CA GLU A 243 -18.52 -41.73 -0.38
C GLU A 243 -17.24 -42.57 -0.22
N ASP A 244 -16.13 -42.15 -0.81
CA ASP A 244 -14.80 -42.78 -0.70
C ASP A 244 -13.94 -42.11 0.40
N GLY A 245 -14.53 -41.25 1.25
CA GLY A 245 -13.87 -40.54 2.36
C GLY A 245 -13.30 -39.16 2.02
N GLY A 246 -13.52 -38.67 0.79
CA GLY A 246 -12.96 -37.39 0.29
C GLY A 246 -13.48 -36.16 1.03
N GLU A 247 -14.69 -36.22 1.61
CA GLU A 247 -15.28 -35.12 2.37
C GLU A 247 -14.55 -34.80 3.69
N LEU A 248 -13.82 -35.78 4.24
CA LEU A 248 -13.03 -35.61 5.47
C LEU A 248 -11.77 -34.77 5.24
N LYS A 249 -11.34 -34.63 3.97
CA LYS A 249 -10.16 -33.89 3.53
C LYS A 249 -10.49 -32.93 2.37
N ASP A 250 -11.73 -32.45 2.27
CA ASP A 250 -12.22 -31.65 1.14
C ASP A 250 -11.31 -30.44 0.86
N GLY A 251 -10.75 -30.38 -0.36
CA GLY A 251 -9.78 -29.36 -0.77
C GLY A 251 -8.30 -29.77 -0.66
N VAL A 252 -7.97 -30.93 -0.08
CA VAL A 252 -6.58 -31.41 -0.01
C VAL A 252 -6.15 -32.16 -1.28
N VAL A 253 -4.94 -31.83 -1.72
CA VAL A 253 -4.18 -32.46 -2.80
C VAL A 253 -3.08 -33.32 -2.17
N GLU A 254 -3.26 -34.62 -2.14
CA GLU A 254 -2.22 -35.56 -1.70
C GLU A 254 -1.30 -35.85 -2.90
N ILE A 255 -0.01 -35.51 -2.79
CA ILE A 255 0.98 -35.68 -3.87
C ILE A 255 2.02 -36.75 -3.51
N ARG A 256 2.47 -37.53 -4.51
CA ARG A 256 3.47 -38.57 -4.33
C ARG A 256 4.85 -37.95 -4.07
N ARG A 257 5.54 -38.43 -3.03
CA ARG A 257 6.90 -38.03 -2.69
C ARG A 257 7.91 -38.58 -3.70
N GLY A 258 8.97 -37.82 -4.01
CA GLY A 258 10.04 -38.26 -4.92
C GLY A 258 9.68 -38.23 -6.41
N VAL A 259 8.61 -37.51 -6.78
CA VAL A 259 8.26 -37.22 -8.17
C VAL A 259 8.74 -35.81 -8.51
N ASP A 260 9.73 -35.71 -9.39
CA ASP A 260 10.53 -34.49 -9.60
C ASP A 260 9.69 -33.26 -9.99
N ASP A 261 8.62 -33.45 -10.78
CA ASP A 261 7.72 -32.38 -11.24
C ASP A 261 6.58 -32.02 -10.26
N LEU A 262 6.49 -32.72 -9.13
CA LEU A 262 5.48 -32.54 -8.07
C LEU A 262 6.16 -32.36 -6.70
N SER A 263 7.13 -31.45 -6.64
CA SER A 263 7.84 -31.09 -5.41
C SER A 263 7.34 -29.77 -4.81
N LEU A 264 7.16 -29.76 -3.49
CA LEU A 264 6.95 -28.54 -2.68
C LEU A 264 8.28 -27.92 -2.23
N GLY A 265 9.42 -28.52 -2.55
CA GLY A 265 10.72 -28.16 -1.96
C GLY A 265 10.77 -28.58 -0.49
N GLU A 266 11.29 -27.69 0.37
CA GLU A 266 11.40 -27.91 1.82
C GLU A 266 10.05 -27.95 2.55
N SER A 267 9.04 -27.25 2.01
CA SER A 267 7.72 -27.10 2.64
C SER A 267 6.97 -28.43 2.74
N HIS A 268 6.41 -28.72 3.90
CA HIS A 268 5.57 -29.90 4.12
C HIS A 268 4.16 -29.73 3.55
N TYR A 269 3.69 -28.48 3.49
CA TYR A 269 2.39 -28.09 2.95
C TYR A 269 2.46 -26.76 2.18
N ALA A 270 1.62 -26.62 1.15
CA ALA A 270 1.49 -25.36 0.39
C ALA A 270 0.11 -25.23 -0.27
N GLN A 271 -0.42 -24.02 -0.38
CA GLN A 271 -1.64 -23.79 -1.18
C GLN A 271 -1.27 -23.67 -2.66
N VAL A 272 -1.66 -24.63 -3.49
CA VAL A 272 -1.16 -24.78 -4.86
C VAL A 272 -2.23 -24.58 -5.94
N ARG A 273 -1.74 -24.36 -7.17
CA ARG A 273 -2.46 -24.48 -8.43
C ARG A 273 -1.68 -25.43 -9.33
N ILE A 274 -2.36 -26.43 -9.89
CA ILE A 274 -1.77 -27.42 -10.82
C ILE A 274 -2.66 -27.46 -12.07
N LEU A 275 -2.11 -27.13 -13.23
CA LEU A 275 -2.84 -27.18 -14.51
C LEU A 275 -3.00 -28.64 -14.97
N VAL A 276 -4.16 -28.98 -15.53
CA VAL A 276 -4.56 -30.34 -15.93
C VAL A 276 -5.23 -30.29 -17.31
N ASP A 277 -4.77 -31.15 -18.22
CA ASP A 277 -5.22 -31.26 -19.61
C ASP A 277 -5.40 -29.91 -20.33
N LYS A 278 -4.57 -28.90 -20.00
CA LYS A 278 -4.55 -27.52 -20.51
C LYS A 278 -5.87 -26.73 -20.39
N THR A 279 -6.90 -27.27 -19.75
CA THR A 279 -8.27 -26.70 -19.73
C THR A 279 -8.78 -26.45 -18.32
N HIS A 280 -8.28 -27.21 -17.34
CA HIS A 280 -8.72 -27.16 -15.95
C HIS A 280 -7.51 -27.12 -15.01
N TYR A 281 -7.74 -26.79 -13.74
CA TYR A 281 -6.70 -26.79 -12.73
C TYR A 281 -7.23 -27.27 -11.37
N ILE A 282 -6.33 -27.83 -10.57
CA ILE A 282 -6.58 -28.19 -9.18
C ILE A 282 -6.39 -26.94 -8.31
N LYS A 283 -7.40 -26.59 -7.50
CA LYS A 283 -7.29 -25.62 -6.40
C LYS A 283 -7.32 -26.40 -5.10
N GLY A 284 -6.25 -26.35 -4.32
CA GLY A 284 -6.23 -27.01 -3.02
C GLY A 284 -4.96 -26.79 -2.21
N MET A 285 -4.93 -27.42 -1.04
CA MET A 285 -3.76 -27.51 -0.16
C MET A 285 -2.99 -28.78 -0.47
N ALA A 286 -1.75 -28.66 -0.94
CA ALA A 286 -0.88 -29.79 -1.21
C ALA A 286 -0.19 -30.27 0.07
N VAL A 287 -0.18 -31.60 0.27
CA VAL A 287 0.61 -32.30 1.27
C VAL A 287 1.20 -33.58 0.64
N TYR A 288 2.38 -34.00 1.07
CA TYR A 288 2.94 -35.28 0.62
C TYR A 288 2.15 -36.46 1.19
N SER A 289 1.93 -37.49 0.37
CA SER A 289 1.38 -38.77 0.78
C SER A 289 2.19 -39.92 0.19
N ASP A 290 2.51 -40.89 1.03
CA ASP A 290 3.24 -42.10 0.66
C ASP A 290 2.26 -43.26 0.34
N ASP A 291 0.97 -43.10 0.67
CA ASP A 291 -0.10 -44.11 0.57
C ASP A 291 -0.93 -43.99 -0.74
N LEU A 292 -0.31 -43.59 -1.86
CA LEU A 292 -1.01 -43.39 -3.15
C LEU A 292 -0.94 -44.64 -4.05
N PRO A 293 -2.04 -45.02 -4.76
CA PRO A 293 -2.07 -46.17 -5.66
C PRO A 293 -1.08 -46.06 -6.84
N ASP A 294 -0.57 -47.19 -7.32
CA ASP A 294 0.36 -47.22 -8.45
C ASP A 294 -0.22 -46.54 -9.70
N GLY A 295 0.61 -45.74 -10.39
CA GLY A 295 0.21 -44.91 -11.52
C GLY A 295 -0.51 -43.60 -11.16
N VAL A 296 -0.84 -43.37 -9.89
CA VAL A 296 -1.41 -42.11 -9.38
C VAL A 296 -0.33 -41.31 -8.67
N ASP A 297 -0.07 -40.09 -9.14
CA ASP A 297 0.87 -39.16 -8.49
C ASP A 297 0.15 -38.08 -7.69
N VAL A 298 -1.13 -37.83 -8.00
CA VAL A 298 -1.95 -36.81 -7.34
C VAL A 298 -3.33 -37.38 -7.01
N MET A 299 -3.74 -37.27 -5.75
CA MET A 299 -5.10 -37.57 -5.30
C MET A 299 -5.76 -36.28 -4.81
N PHE A 300 -6.87 -35.87 -5.45
CA PHE A 300 -7.65 -34.72 -5.01
C PHE A 300 -8.89 -35.15 -4.23
N ASN A 301 -9.03 -34.64 -3.02
CA ASN A 301 -10.09 -34.99 -2.08
C ASN A 301 -11.25 -34.00 -2.22
N THR A 302 -12.49 -34.51 -2.37
CA THR A 302 -13.67 -33.65 -2.55
C THR A 302 -14.92 -34.16 -1.82
N ASN A 303 -15.75 -33.22 -1.37
CA ASN A 303 -17.11 -33.44 -0.87
C ASN A 303 -18.15 -33.79 -1.96
N LYS A 304 -17.75 -33.84 -3.23
CA LYS A 304 -18.64 -34.21 -4.34
C LYS A 304 -18.97 -35.70 -4.33
N LYS A 305 -20.18 -36.03 -4.77
CA LYS A 305 -20.65 -37.41 -4.89
C LYS A 305 -19.99 -38.17 -6.03
N LYS A 306 -19.81 -39.47 -5.81
CA LYS A 306 -19.32 -40.44 -6.80
C LYS A 306 -20.15 -40.41 -8.08
N GLY A 307 -19.47 -40.53 -9.22
CA GLY A 307 -20.08 -40.35 -10.54
C GLY A 307 -20.07 -38.91 -11.08
N THR A 308 -19.70 -37.91 -10.27
CA THR A 308 -19.42 -36.55 -10.81
C THR A 308 -18.19 -36.62 -11.72
N PRO A 309 -18.23 -36.14 -12.99
CA PRO A 309 -17.08 -36.17 -13.89
C PRO A 309 -15.83 -35.48 -13.33
N LYS A 310 -14.64 -36.04 -13.58
CA LYS A 310 -13.34 -35.53 -13.05
C LYS A 310 -13.15 -34.04 -13.32
N MET A 311 -13.43 -33.57 -14.54
CA MET A 311 -13.23 -32.17 -14.91
C MET A 311 -14.19 -31.21 -14.19
N ASP A 312 -15.41 -31.65 -13.87
CA ASP A 312 -16.36 -30.87 -13.08
C ASP A 312 -15.92 -30.68 -11.63
N VAL A 313 -15.07 -31.59 -11.09
CA VAL A 313 -14.45 -31.46 -9.76
C VAL A 313 -13.40 -30.33 -9.75
N LEU A 314 -12.67 -30.19 -10.86
CA LEU A 314 -11.62 -29.18 -11.05
C LEU A 314 -12.20 -27.77 -11.31
N LYS A 315 -11.33 -26.80 -11.56
CA LYS A 315 -11.70 -25.44 -11.97
C LYS A 315 -11.31 -25.22 -13.43
N PRO A 316 -12.19 -24.70 -14.30
CA PRO A 316 -11.79 -24.31 -15.64
C PRO A 316 -10.80 -23.13 -15.55
N ILE A 317 -9.85 -23.07 -16.50
CA ILE A 317 -8.98 -21.91 -16.62
C ILE A 317 -9.75 -20.66 -17.07
N LYS A 318 -9.14 -19.50 -16.87
CA LYS A 318 -9.57 -18.23 -17.45
C LYS A 318 -8.90 -18.01 -18.80
N ASP A 319 -9.59 -17.30 -19.68
CA ASP A 319 -9.04 -16.75 -20.91
C ASP A 319 -8.22 -15.48 -20.59
N ASP A 320 -7.15 -15.70 -19.81
CA ASP A 320 -6.17 -14.70 -19.41
C ASP A 320 -4.81 -15.42 -19.38
N PRO A 321 -3.98 -15.31 -20.44
CA PRO A 321 -2.69 -15.97 -20.51
C PRO A 321 -1.74 -15.61 -19.36
N ASP A 322 -1.87 -14.40 -18.80
CA ASP A 322 -1.08 -13.94 -17.66
C ASP A 322 -1.62 -14.47 -16.32
N ASN A 323 -2.85 -15.02 -16.30
CA ASN A 323 -3.54 -15.45 -15.08
C ASN A 323 -4.54 -16.61 -15.34
N PRO A 324 -4.10 -17.75 -15.90
CA PRO A 324 -5.01 -18.85 -16.27
C PRO A 324 -5.78 -19.43 -15.08
N PHE A 325 -5.25 -19.30 -13.86
CA PHE A 325 -5.95 -19.71 -12.64
C PHE A 325 -7.02 -18.70 -12.16
N GLY A 326 -7.04 -17.48 -12.68
CA GLY A 326 -7.87 -16.39 -12.16
C GLY A 326 -7.52 -16.00 -10.72
N SER A 327 -6.34 -16.38 -10.22
CA SER A 327 -5.80 -16.02 -8.90
C SER A 327 -4.29 -15.89 -8.98
N LEU A 328 -3.75 -14.75 -8.55
CA LEU A 328 -2.30 -14.55 -8.48
C LEU A 328 -1.65 -15.64 -7.63
N ILE A 329 -0.53 -16.16 -8.13
CA ILE A 329 0.42 -17.00 -7.40
C ILE A 329 1.48 -16.11 -6.74
N LYS A 330 2.35 -16.69 -5.90
CA LYS A 330 3.50 -15.98 -5.32
C LYS A 330 4.45 -15.56 -6.45
N GLU A 331 4.98 -14.35 -6.40
CA GLU A 331 5.82 -13.81 -7.47
C GLU A 331 7.18 -14.52 -7.51
N GLY A 332 7.78 -14.68 -8.69
CA GLY A 332 9.12 -15.26 -8.87
C GLY A 332 9.15 -16.77 -9.11
N VAL A 333 10.27 -17.23 -9.67
CA VAL A 333 10.57 -18.64 -9.99
C VAL A 333 11.85 -19.01 -9.26
N ASN A 334 11.84 -20.11 -8.51
CA ASN A 334 13.05 -20.65 -7.91
C ASN A 334 13.83 -21.40 -8.99
N ASP A 335 14.96 -20.84 -9.40
CA ASP A 335 15.80 -21.40 -10.44
C ASP A 335 17.05 -22.07 -9.85
N PRO A 336 17.33 -23.36 -10.13
CA PRO A 336 18.56 -24.02 -9.71
C PRO A 336 19.86 -23.36 -10.23
N ASP A 337 19.80 -22.68 -11.37
CA ASP A 337 20.94 -22.01 -12.01
C ASP A 337 21.16 -20.60 -11.45
N ASN A 338 20.10 -19.99 -10.91
CA ASN A 338 20.11 -18.66 -10.29
C ASN A 338 19.32 -18.67 -8.96
N PRO A 339 19.86 -19.31 -7.91
CA PRO A 339 19.13 -19.53 -6.67
C PRO A 339 18.88 -18.23 -5.90
N THR A 340 17.61 -17.81 -5.86
CA THR A 340 17.16 -16.67 -5.06
C THR A 340 16.96 -17.04 -3.59
N THR A 341 17.24 -16.11 -2.67
CA THR A 341 16.91 -16.26 -1.24
C THR A 341 15.41 -16.09 -0.96
N GLU A 342 14.67 -15.46 -1.87
CA GLU A 342 13.20 -15.36 -1.81
C GLU A 342 12.58 -16.63 -2.41
N ARG A 343 11.64 -17.25 -1.68
CA ARG A 343 10.91 -18.44 -2.15
C ARG A 343 9.86 -18.05 -3.20
N GLY A 344 10.16 -18.26 -4.47
CA GLY A 344 9.27 -18.00 -5.60
C GLY A 344 8.02 -18.90 -5.63
N GLY A 345 6.98 -18.47 -6.33
CA GLY A 345 5.74 -19.25 -6.51
C GLY A 345 5.84 -20.41 -7.50
N GLN A 346 6.83 -20.39 -8.39
CA GLN A 346 7.14 -21.49 -9.31
C GLN A 346 8.55 -22.02 -9.04
N SER A 347 8.92 -23.13 -9.68
CA SER A 347 10.30 -23.64 -9.61
C SER A 347 10.67 -24.41 -10.87
N TYR A 348 11.96 -24.37 -11.20
CA TYR A 348 12.57 -25.29 -12.14
C TYR A 348 13.22 -26.47 -11.39
N TYR A 349 13.32 -27.61 -12.07
CA TYR A 349 14.08 -28.77 -11.63
C TYR A 349 14.81 -29.38 -12.84
N TYR A 350 15.82 -30.21 -12.57
CA TYR A 350 16.48 -31.01 -13.60
C TYR A 350 15.86 -32.41 -13.66
N ASP A 351 15.35 -32.80 -14.83
CA ASP A 351 14.84 -34.16 -15.04
C ASP A 351 15.97 -35.19 -15.10
N LYS A 352 15.59 -36.48 -15.14
CA LYS A 352 16.52 -37.61 -15.16
C LYS A 352 17.49 -37.64 -16.36
N ASN A 353 17.26 -36.82 -17.38
CA ASN A 353 18.14 -36.66 -18.54
C ASN A 353 19.03 -35.41 -18.43
N GLY A 354 19.03 -34.73 -17.27
CA GLY A 354 19.75 -33.47 -17.07
C GLY A 354 19.11 -32.26 -17.77
N LYS A 355 17.85 -32.35 -18.21
CA LYS A 355 17.16 -31.22 -18.86
C LYS A 355 16.37 -30.41 -17.83
N LYS A 356 16.49 -29.08 -17.90
CA LYS A 356 15.74 -28.13 -17.07
C LYS A 356 14.26 -28.14 -17.44
N GLN A 357 13.40 -28.25 -16.45
CA GLN A 357 11.95 -28.38 -16.59
C GLN A 357 11.23 -27.53 -15.54
N LEU A 358 10.20 -26.77 -15.95
CA LEU A 358 9.29 -26.14 -14.99
C LEU A 358 8.52 -27.22 -14.22
N SER A 359 8.36 -27.04 -12.91
CA SER A 359 7.49 -27.83 -12.01
C SER A 359 6.01 -27.66 -12.37
N LEU A 360 5.18 -28.66 -12.02
CA LEU A 360 3.72 -28.56 -12.13
C LEU A 360 3.10 -27.78 -10.96
N ILE A 361 3.85 -27.56 -9.88
CA ILE A 361 3.41 -26.85 -8.68
C ILE A 361 3.53 -25.33 -8.88
N ASN A 362 2.41 -24.63 -8.70
CA ASN A 362 2.37 -23.17 -8.66
C ASN A 362 1.81 -22.74 -7.29
N LYS A 363 2.66 -22.24 -6.39
CA LYS A 363 2.33 -21.89 -5.00
C LYS A 363 1.66 -20.51 -4.93
N ARG A 364 0.54 -20.42 -4.22
CA ARG A 364 -0.08 -19.14 -3.79
C ARG A 364 0.46 -18.69 -2.43
N ALA A 365 0.72 -19.64 -1.54
CA ALA A 365 1.33 -19.49 -0.24
C ALA A 365 1.93 -20.85 0.18
N GLU A 366 2.94 -20.85 1.03
CA GLU A 366 3.60 -22.04 1.55
C GLU A 366 3.94 -21.93 3.03
N GLU A 367 4.38 -23.04 3.64
CA GLU A 367 4.82 -23.10 5.03
C GLU A 367 5.75 -21.94 5.44
N GLY A 368 5.28 -21.15 6.40
CA GLY A 368 5.90 -19.91 6.90
C GLY A 368 5.11 -18.64 6.54
N ASP A 369 4.44 -18.60 5.39
CA ASP A 369 3.77 -17.39 4.86
C ASP A 369 2.53 -16.96 5.68
N TRP A 370 1.92 -17.86 6.46
CA TRP A 370 0.75 -17.58 7.29
C TRP A 370 1.13 -17.07 8.68
N GLY A 371 2.28 -17.52 9.22
CA GLY A 371 2.79 -17.11 10.53
C GLY A 371 3.23 -15.63 10.61
N GLU A 372 3.54 -15.02 9.46
CA GLU A 372 3.91 -13.61 9.32
C GLU A 372 2.72 -12.64 9.38
N TRP A 373 1.48 -13.13 9.33
CA TRP A 373 0.30 -12.27 9.30
C TRP A 373 0.13 -11.48 10.62
N ALA A 374 -0.37 -10.25 10.52
CA ALA A 374 -0.41 -9.33 11.65
C ALA A 374 -1.34 -9.80 12.79
N ASP A 375 -0.76 -10.09 13.96
CA ASP A 375 -1.44 -10.67 15.13
C ASP A 375 -2.36 -9.71 15.91
N LYS A 376 -2.82 -8.59 15.33
CA LYS A 376 -3.69 -7.65 16.05
C LYS A 376 -5.11 -8.21 16.20
N LEU A 377 -5.70 -8.12 17.39
CA LEU A 377 -7.06 -8.63 17.64
C LEU A 377 -8.13 -7.81 16.88
N PRO A 378 -8.92 -8.42 15.99
CA PRO A 378 -10.03 -7.73 15.32
C PRO A 378 -11.20 -7.44 16.27
N SER A 379 -11.83 -6.27 16.11
CA SER A 379 -13.06 -5.92 16.83
C SER A 379 -14.21 -6.91 16.60
N GLN A 380 -14.28 -7.56 15.43
CA GLN A 380 -15.29 -8.58 15.12
C GLN A 380 -15.29 -9.75 16.12
N PHE A 381 -14.12 -10.14 16.62
CA PHE A 381 -14.00 -11.17 17.66
C PHE A 381 -14.11 -10.56 19.06
N LEU A 382 -13.27 -9.57 19.35
CA LEU A 382 -13.08 -9.10 20.73
C LEU A 382 -14.36 -8.44 21.28
N SER A 383 -15.14 -7.73 20.47
CA SER A 383 -16.43 -7.14 20.90
C SER A 383 -17.48 -8.16 21.35
N LYS A 384 -17.32 -9.44 20.98
CA LYS A 384 -18.19 -10.56 21.36
C LYS A 384 -17.68 -11.34 22.59
N GLN A 385 -16.55 -10.91 23.17
CA GLN A 385 -15.93 -11.51 24.35
C GLN A 385 -16.37 -10.79 25.64
N SER A 386 -15.89 -11.27 26.80
CA SER A 386 -16.18 -10.62 28.08
C SER A 386 -15.67 -9.17 28.14
N ARG A 387 -16.44 -8.28 28.81
CA ARG A 387 -16.06 -6.87 29.00
C ARG A 387 -14.66 -6.71 29.64
N THR A 388 -14.29 -7.64 30.52
CA THR A 388 -12.96 -7.70 31.14
C THR A 388 -11.86 -7.94 30.10
N LEU A 389 -12.06 -8.85 29.15
CA LEU A 389 -11.09 -9.09 28.08
C LEU A 389 -11.01 -7.91 27.11
N ILE A 390 -12.16 -7.34 26.73
CA ILE A 390 -12.26 -6.14 25.88
C ILE A 390 -11.42 -5.00 26.48
N LYS A 391 -11.70 -4.62 27.73
CA LYS A 391 -10.98 -3.53 28.41
C LYS A 391 -9.49 -3.80 28.54
N LYS A 392 -9.08 -5.03 28.91
CA LYS A 392 -7.65 -5.38 29.02
C LYS A 392 -6.90 -5.16 27.71
N GLN A 393 -7.41 -5.69 26.59
CA GLN A 393 -6.68 -5.63 25.31
C GLN A 393 -6.74 -4.27 24.61
N LEU A 394 -7.81 -3.48 24.83
CA LEU A 394 -7.87 -2.10 24.36
C LEU A 394 -6.96 -1.18 25.20
N ASN A 395 -6.94 -1.35 26.52
CA ASN A 395 -6.05 -0.58 27.40
C ASN A 395 -4.57 -0.90 27.14
N LEU A 396 -4.23 -2.16 26.84
CA LEU A 396 -2.88 -2.52 26.38
C LEU A 396 -2.52 -1.80 25.08
N ALA A 397 -3.38 -1.84 24.05
CA ALA A 397 -3.12 -1.14 22.79
C ALA A 397 -2.98 0.38 22.98
N ALA A 398 -3.76 0.98 23.88
CA ALA A 398 -3.65 2.39 24.23
C ALA A 398 -2.34 2.72 24.97
N ALA A 399 -1.95 1.91 25.96
CA ALA A 399 -0.70 2.07 26.70
C ALA A 399 0.53 1.88 25.80
N ASP A 400 0.49 0.91 24.88
CA ASP A 400 1.54 0.70 23.87
C ASP A 400 1.71 1.93 22.97
N LYS A 401 0.60 2.57 22.56
CA LYS A 401 0.64 3.81 21.75
C LYS A 401 1.04 5.05 22.56
N GLN A 402 0.66 5.15 23.84
CA GLN A 402 1.19 6.19 24.74
C GLN A 402 2.70 6.04 24.89
N SER A 403 3.20 4.82 25.11
CA SER A 403 4.64 4.53 25.21
C SER A 403 5.41 4.92 23.94
N GLU A 404 4.86 4.64 22.75
CA GLU A 404 5.48 5.05 21.49
C GLU A 404 5.49 6.58 21.34
N PHE A 405 4.41 7.27 21.72
CA PHE A 405 4.35 8.73 21.73
C PHE A 405 5.39 9.34 22.67
N ASP A 406 5.47 8.87 23.91
CA ASP A 406 6.40 9.38 24.93
C ASP A 406 7.86 9.16 24.50
N GLU A 407 8.19 8.00 23.92
CA GLU A 407 9.52 7.73 23.35
C GLU A 407 9.85 8.68 22.19
N ILE A 408 8.91 8.96 21.27
CA ILE A 408 9.13 9.93 20.18
C ILE A 408 9.27 11.37 20.72
N CYS A 409 8.49 11.74 21.74
CA CYS A 409 8.58 13.05 22.40
C CYS A 409 9.91 13.25 23.13
N SER A 410 10.56 12.18 23.61
CA SER A 410 11.88 12.26 24.25
C SER A 410 13.05 12.57 23.28
N LEU A 411 12.82 12.47 21.97
CA LEU A 411 13.88 12.63 20.97
C LEU A 411 14.44 14.07 20.92
N THR A 412 15.77 14.17 20.91
CA THR A 412 16.49 15.45 20.86
C THR A 412 16.51 16.08 19.46
N ASN A 413 16.51 15.26 18.41
CA ASN A 413 16.53 15.71 17.02
C ASN A 413 15.13 16.12 16.54
N PRO A 414 14.85 17.42 16.32
CA PRO A 414 13.49 17.88 16.06
C PRO A 414 12.98 17.48 14.67
N THR A 415 13.87 17.29 13.68
CA THR A 415 13.49 16.84 12.33
C THR A 415 13.06 15.37 12.35
N VAL A 416 13.84 14.51 13.03
CA VAL A 416 13.51 13.09 13.21
C VAL A 416 12.23 12.94 14.02
N LYS A 417 12.10 13.69 15.13
CA LYS A 417 10.88 13.77 15.93
C LYS A 417 9.67 14.11 15.05
N LYS A 418 9.73 15.15 14.21
CA LYS A 418 8.63 15.55 13.31
C LYS A 418 8.18 14.44 12.36
N VAL A 419 9.12 13.73 11.73
CA VAL A 419 8.79 12.64 10.80
C VAL A 419 8.12 11.48 11.54
N LEU A 420 8.64 11.10 12.71
CA LEU A 420 8.07 10.03 13.53
C LEU A 420 6.69 10.41 14.11
N LEU A 421 6.52 11.63 14.63
CA LEU A 421 5.22 12.12 15.12
C LEU A 421 4.17 12.18 14.01
N LYS A 422 4.55 12.54 12.79
CA LYS A 422 3.63 12.50 11.64
C LYS A 422 3.15 11.07 11.38
N SER A 423 4.09 10.12 11.30
CA SER A 423 3.76 8.70 11.07
C SER A 423 2.88 8.15 12.19
N PHE A 424 3.21 8.48 13.45
CA PHE A 424 2.47 8.08 14.62
C PHE A 424 1.03 8.64 14.62
N ALA A 425 0.84 9.92 14.26
CA ALA A 425 -0.48 10.53 14.21
C ALA A 425 -1.37 9.90 13.11
N ASP A 426 -0.78 9.61 11.94
CA ASP A 426 -1.48 8.94 10.84
C ASP A 426 -1.86 7.49 11.24
N ASP A 427 -0.99 6.78 11.97
CA ASP A 427 -1.27 5.44 12.53
C ASP A 427 -2.38 5.46 13.61
N CYS A 428 -2.42 6.48 14.46
CA CYS A 428 -3.43 6.63 15.50
C CYS A 428 -4.83 6.90 14.92
N ASP A 429 -4.95 7.77 13.91
CA ASP A 429 -6.22 7.96 13.18
C ASP A 429 -6.69 6.63 12.55
N ALA A 430 -5.77 5.87 11.93
CA ALA A 430 -6.08 4.56 11.38
C ALA A 430 -6.52 3.55 12.46
N ALA A 431 -5.85 3.54 13.62
CA ALA A 431 -6.20 2.68 14.75
C ALA A 431 -7.61 2.98 15.29
N ALA A 432 -8.00 4.27 15.39
CA ALA A 432 -9.33 4.69 15.78
C ALA A 432 -10.42 4.15 14.82
N VAL A 433 -10.16 4.15 13.50
CA VAL A 433 -11.09 3.60 12.49
C VAL A 433 -11.09 2.07 12.47
N HIS A 434 -9.93 1.43 12.67
CA HIS A 434 -9.81 -0.03 12.58
C HIS A 434 -10.28 -0.78 13.82
N LEU A 435 -10.23 -0.15 15.00
CA LEU A 435 -10.65 -0.70 16.29
C LEU A 435 -9.97 -2.03 16.64
N GLN A 436 -8.72 -2.19 16.20
CA GLN A 436 -7.90 -3.34 16.55
C GLN A 436 -7.29 -3.16 17.94
N ALA A 437 -7.31 -4.23 18.73
CA ALA A 437 -6.74 -4.28 20.07
C ALA A 437 -5.36 -4.99 20.07
N ALA A 438 -4.71 -5.00 21.23
CA ALA A 438 -3.46 -5.73 21.44
C ALA A 438 -3.66 -7.23 21.21
N ALA A 439 -2.57 -7.92 20.88
CA ALA A 439 -2.56 -9.37 20.73
C ALA A 439 -2.81 -10.06 22.10
N LEU A 440 -3.19 -11.33 22.07
CA LEU A 440 -3.13 -12.21 23.24
C LEU A 440 -1.78 -12.95 23.28
N PRO A 441 -1.33 -13.42 24.46
CA PRO A 441 -0.12 -14.24 24.58
C PRO A 441 -0.15 -15.43 23.61
N ARG A 442 0.93 -15.58 22.82
CA ARG A 442 1.14 -16.68 21.85
C ARG A 442 0.02 -16.87 20.82
N GLN A 443 -0.84 -15.87 20.59
CA GLN A 443 -1.79 -15.98 19.49
C GLN A 443 -1.07 -15.86 18.14
N LYS A 444 -1.42 -16.72 17.19
CA LYS A 444 -0.89 -16.71 15.82
C LYS A 444 -1.93 -17.18 14.83
N TYR A 445 -1.85 -16.69 13.60
CA TYR A 445 -2.51 -17.34 12.47
C TYR A 445 -1.83 -18.68 12.17
N GLN A 446 -2.62 -19.70 11.88
CA GLN A 446 -2.19 -21.01 11.42
C GLN A 446 -3.12 -21.50 10.31
N VAL A 447 -2.61 -22.19 9.30
CA VAL A 447 -3.42 -22.89 8.29
C VAL A 447 -3.99 -24.18 8.87
N ILE A 448 -5.22 -24.54 8.48
CA ILE A 448 -5.85 -25.80 8.94
C ILE A 448 -5.58 -26.94 7.97
N LEU A 449 -5.19 -28.09 8.52
CA LEU A 449 -4.99 -29.35 7.79
C LEU A 449 -5.86 -30.46 8.40
N PRO A 450 -6.40 -31.38 7.57
CA PRO A 450 -7.31 -32.41 8.06
C PRO A 450 -6.56 -33.56 8.71
N LEU A 451 -7.01 -33.95 9.89
CA LEU A 451 -6.67 -35.22 10.54
C LEU A 451 -7.94 -36.04 10.70
N THR A 452 -7.97 -37.24 10.13
CA THR A 452 -9.15 -38.12 10.14
C THR A 452 -9.26 -38.94 11.43
N SER A 453 -8.15 -39.10 12.16
CA SER A 453 -8.06 -39.91 13.39
C SER A 453 -8.11 -39.10 14.70
N ILE A 454 -8.16 -37.77 14.63
CA ILE A 454 -8.20 -36.90 15.83
C ILE A 454 -9.63 -36.71 16.36
N LYS A 455 -9.78 -36.67 17.68
CA LYS A 455 -11.08 -36.50 18.35
C LYS A 455 -11.62 -35.08 18.20
N ASP A 456 -12.95 -34.95 18.26
CA ASP A 456 -13.69 -33.68 18.15
C ASP A 456 -13.29 -32.58 19.17
N ASN A 457 -12.64 -32.97 20.27
CA ASN A 457 -12.20 -32.08 21.34
C ASN A 457 -10.66 -31.94 21.43
N GLU A 458 -9.92 -32.49 20.46
CA GLU A 458 -8.46 -32.47 20.40
C GLU A 458 -7.97 -31.73 19.14
N VAL A 459 -6.74 -31.20 19.19
CA VAL A 459 -6.06 -30.54 18.06
C VAL A 459 -4.58 -30.90 18.06
N TYR A 460 -4.02 -31.19 16.90
CA TYR A 460 -2.57 -31.33 16.74
C TYR A 460 -1.97 -29.95 16.49
N ALA A 461 -1.23 -29.41 17.46
CA ALA A 461 -0.73 -28.05 17.41
C ALA A 461 0.65 -27.96 18.09
N PRO A 462 1.72 -28.44 17.43
CA PRO A 462 3.05 -28.58 18.01
C PRO A 462 3.71 -27.27 18.47
N ASN A 463 3.33 -26.13 17.88
CA ASN A 463 3.69 -24.78 18.35
C ASN A 463 3.06 -24.42 19.72
N TYR A 464 2.18 -25.30 20.22
CA TYR A 464 1.46 -25.18 21.47
C TYR A 464 1.79 -26.32 22.45
N LYS A 465 1.68 -26.07 23.75
CA LYS A 465 2.07 -27.01 24.79
C LYS A 465 1.05 -28.15 24.87
N ASN A 466 1.52 -29.38 24.75
CA ASN A 466 0.68 -30.57 24.87
C ASN A 466 -0.11 -30.55 26.20
N GLY A 467 -1.43 -30.72 26.11
CA GLY A 467 -2.35 -30.68 27.26
C GLY A 467 -2.86 -29.29 27.62
N GLU A 468 -2.37 -28.20 27.01
CA GLU A 468 -3.03 -26.89 27.10
C GLU A 468 -4.26 -26.82 26.17
N THR A 469 -5.18 -25.91 26.45
CA THR A 469 -6.35 -25.68 25.60
C THR A 469 -6.17 -24.42 24.73
N VAL A 470 -6.64 -24.49 23.50
CA VAL A 470 -6.61 -23.39 22.53
C VAL A 470 -8.01 -23.13 21.97
N ALA A 471 -8.37 -21.85 21.79
CA ALA A 471 -9.50 -21.45 20.98
C ALA A 471 -9.07 -21.26 19.53
N LEU A 472 -9.90 -21.72 18.58
CA LEU A 472 -9.70 -21.47 17.14
C LEU A 472 -10.72 -20.45 16.65
N VAL A 473 -10.27 -19.43 15.91
CA VAL A 473 -11.13 -18.38 15.35
C VAL A 473 -10.83 -18.22 13.86
N ARG A 474 -11.75 -18.64 12.99
CA ARG A 474 -11.76 -18.25 11.57
C ARG A 474 -12.41 -16.88 11.43
N TYR A 475 -12.00 -16.10 10.43
CA TYR A 475 -12.60 -14.79 10.13
C TYR A 475 -13.18 -14.78 8.71
N PRO A 476 -14.39 -14.24 8.48
CA PRO A 476 -15.33 -13.74 9.49
C PRO A 476 -15.97 -14.88 10.30
N HIS A 477 -16.52 -14.57 11.49
CA HIS A 477 -17.33 -15.52 12.28
C HIS A 477 -18.61 -14.88 12.80
N GLY A 478 -19.68 -15.67 12.89
CA GLY A 478 -21.00 -15.27 13.37
C GLY A 478 -21.00 -14.92 14.85
N GLY A 479 -20.40 -15.74 15.71
CA GLY A 479 -20.34 -15.45 17.15
C GLY A 479 -19.44 -16.40 17.94
N THR A 480 -19.60 -16.42 19.25
CA THR A 480 -18.87 -17.30 20.18
C THR A 480 -19.22 -18.79 20.02
N PHE A 481 -20.31 -19.09 19.32
CA PHE A 481 -20.75 -20.45 19.00
C PHE A 481 -19.89 -21.11 17.91
N GLU A 482 -19.26 -20.33 17.03
CA GLU A 482 -18.34 -20.79 15.97
C GLU A 482 -16.88 -20.94 16.46
N ILE A 483 -16.61 -20.71 17.76
CA ILE A 483 -15.27 -20.73 18.34
C ILE A 483 -15.09 -22.03 19.14
N PRO A 484 -14.55 -23.11 18.56
CA PRO A 484 -14.20 -24.31 19.33
C PRO A 484 -13.03 -24.02 20.28
N ILE A 485 -13.06 -24.69 21.43
CA ILE A 485 -11.94 -24.77 22.38
C ILE A 485 -11.53 -26.23 22.45
N LEU A 486 -10.27 -26.52 22.15
CA LEU A 486 -9.74 -27.87 21.93
C LEU A 486 -8.50 -28.10 22.80
N THR A 487 -8.24 -29.35 23.16
CA THR A 487 -7.06 -29.76 23.91
C THR A 487 -5.92 -30.12 22.95
N VAL A 488 -4.74 -29.52 23.15
CA VAL A 488 -3.56 -29.78 22.31
C VAL A 488 -3.03 -31.19 22.57
N ASN A 489 -3.03 -32.05 21.55
CA ASN A 489 -2.51 -33.41 21.59
C ASN A 489 -1.38 -33.60 20.55
N ASN A 490 -0.15 -33.30 20.94
CA ASN A 490 1.03 -33.43 20.08
C ASN A 490 1.61 -34.86 20.06
N LYS A 491 0.86 -35.84 20.61
CA LYS A 491 1.17 -37.27 20.53
C LYS A 491 0.44 -37.96 19.37
N GLN A 492 -0.44 -37.27 18.65
CA GLN A 492 -1.17 -37.82 17.50
C GLN A 492 -0.23 -38.24 16.35
N PRO A 493 -0.18 -39.54 15.96
CA PRO A 493 0.72 -40.02 14.91
C PRO A 493 0.40 -39.47 13.51
N GLU A 494 -0.88 -39.30 13.18
CA GLU A 494 -1.30 -38.73 11.88
C GLU A 494 -0.81 -37.28 11.74
N GLY A 495 -0.96 -36.48 12.81
CA GLY A 495 -0.48 -35.10 12.86
C GLY A 495 1.03 -34.99 12.58
N ARG A 496 1.84 -35.87 13.20
CA ARG A 496 3.29 -35.90 12.97
C ARG A 496 3.66 -36.29 11.53
N ARG A 497 2.88 -37.17 10.89
CA ARG A 497 3.13 -37.60 9.50
C ARG A 497 2.75 -36.52 8.48
N VAL A 498 1.64 -35.82 8.72
CA VAL A 498 1.08 -34.83 7.77
C VAL A 498 1.68 -33.43 7.96
N LEU A 499 1.93 -33.00 9.20
CA LEU A 499 2.44 -31.66 9.53
C LEU A 499 3.91 -31.65 9.98
N GLY A 500 4.53 -32.80 10.24
CA GLY A 500 5.84 -32.85 10.91
C GLY A 500 5.75 -32.54 12.42
N ASN A 501 6.90 -32.51 13.10
CA ASN A 501 6.97 -32.26 14.54
C ASN A 501 7.07 -30.77 14.90
N THR A 502 7.48 -29.92 13.95
CA THR A 502 7.69 -28.47 14.12
C THR A 502 7.27 -27.68 12.87
N PRO A 503 6.01 -27.82 12.39
CA PRO A 503 5.47 -26.99 11.30
C PRO A 503 5.58 -25.51 11.66
N ALA A 504 5.94 -24.67 10.68
CA ALA A 504 6.08 -23.24 10.93
C ALA A 504 4.76 -22.59 11.39
N ASP A 505 3.65 -22.96 10.74
CA ASP A 505 2.38 -22.23 10.83
C ASP A 505 1.11 -23.04 10.48
N ALA A 506 1.06 -24.33 10.84
CA ALA A 506 -0.12 -25.18 10.64
C ALA A 506 -0.60 -25.90 11.89
N ILE A 507 -1.92 -26.19 11.92
CA ILE A 507 -2.55 -27.08 12.91
C ILE A 507 -3.39 -28.17 12.23
N GLY A 508 -3.49 -29.32 12.89
CA GLY A 508 -4.29 -30.46 12.45
C GLY A 508 -5.61 -30.58 13.23
N ILE A 509 -6.75 -30.54 12.53
CA ILE A 509 -8.11 -30.68 13.09
C ILE A 509 -8.95 -31.66 12.27
N ASN A 510 -10.05 -32.17 12.85
CA ASN A 510 -11.00 -32.99 12.09
C ASN A 510 -12.08 -32.15 11.39
N LYS A 511 -12.80 -32.77 10.45
CA LYS A 511 -13.88 -32.15 9.66
C LYS A 511 -14.97 -31.50 10.50
N LYS A 512 -15.37 -32.10 11.63
CA LYS A 512 -16.43 -31.59 12.50
C LYS A 512 -16.02 -30.31 13.25
N VAL A 513 -14.74 -30.16 13.58
CA VAL A 513 -14.17 -28.89 14.07
C VAL A 513 -14.18 -27.84 12.96
N ALA A 514 -13.80 -28.20 11.73
CA ALA A 514 -13.81 -27.30 10.58
C ALA A 514 -15.24 -26.81 10.25
N ASP A 515 -16.24 -27.68 10.32
CA ASP A 515 -17.65 -27.31 10.12
C ASP A 515 -18.14 -26.26 11.13
N ARG A 516 -17.73 -26.38 12.40
CA ARG A 516 -18.05 -25.39 13.43
C ARG A 516 -17.37 -24.03 13.19
N LEU A 517 -16.24 -24.00 12.49
CA LEU A 517 -15.51 -22.78 12.09
C LEU A 517 -16.15 -22.09 10.88
N SER A 518 -17.47 -21.84 10.93
CA SER A 518 -18.24 -21.23 9.83
C SER A 518 -18.16 -22.04 8.52
N GLY A 519 -18.19 -23.37 8.60
CA GLY A 519 -18.05 -24.26 7.44
C GLY A 519 -16.70 -24.09 6.73
N ALA A 520 -15.60 -24.29 7.47
CA ALA A 520 -14.26 -24.23 6.91
C ALA A 520 -13.96 -25.48 6.06
N ASP A 521 -13.18 -25.29 4.99
CA ASP A 521 -12.63 -26.37 4.17
C ASP A 521 -11.12 -26.51 4.40
N PHE A 522 -10.48 -27.47 3.72
CA PHE A 522 -9.04 -27.68 3.82
C PHE A 522 -8.29 -27.24 2.56
N ASP A 523 -8.84 -26.30 1.77
CA ASP A 523 -8.24 -25.79 0.54
C ASP A 523 -7.22 -24.65 0.77
N GLY A 524 -7.10 -24.22 2.03
CA GLY A 524 -6.18 -23.20 2.54
C GLY A 524 -6.84 -22.18 3.46
N ASP A 525 -7.94 -22.55 4.13
CA ASP A 525 -8.50 -21.79 5.24
C ASP A 525 -7.51 -21.67 6.41
N THR A 526 -7.68 -20.62 7.20
CA THR A 526 -6.79 -20.28 8.32
C THR A 526 -7.59 -19.92 9.56
N VAL A 527 -7.00 -20.14 10.73
CA VAL A 527 -7.54 -19.72 12.03
C VAL A 527 -6.50 -18.93 12.81
N MET A 528 -6.97 -17.97 13.59
CA MET A 528 -6.21 -17.45 14.73
C MET A 528 -6.32 -18.46 15.87
N VAL A 529 -5.19 -18.98 16.34
CA VAL A 529 -5.08 -19.92 17.46
C VAL A 529 -4.72 -19.17 18.73
N ILE A 530 -5.51 -19.32 19.80
CA ILE A 530 -5.39 -18.53 21.03
C ILE A 530 -5.31 -19.47 22.26
N PRO A 531 -4.15 -19.56 22.97
CA PRO A 531 -4.05 -20.31 24.22
C PRO A 531 -4.92 -19.74 25.34
N CYS A 532 -5.93 -20.50 25.76
CA CYS A 532 -6.97 -20.00 26.65
C CYS A 532 -7.53 -21.08 27.58
N ASN A 533 -8.26 -20.66 28.61
CA ASN A 533 -9.14 -21.47 29.45
C ASN A 533 -8.49 -22.60 30.27
N SER A 534 -7.22 -22.97 30.04
CA SER A 534 -6.46 -23.91 30.87
C SER A 534 -6.07 -23.32 32.24
N SER A 535 -5.54 -24.17 33.13
CA SER A 535 -4.88 -23.74 34.37
C SER A 535 -3.65 -22.87 34.12
N ASN A 536 -2.94 -23.14 33.02
CA ASN A 536 -1.72 -22.45 32.61
C ASN A 536 -1.98 -21.16 31.80
N SER A 537 -3.24 -20.86 31.45
CA SER A 537 -3.61 -19.63 30.73
C SER A 537 -4.55 -18.74 31.55
N ARG A 538 -4.08 -17.52 31.82
CA ARG A 538 -4.90 -16.44 32.41
C ARG A 538 -5.88 -15.82 31.39
N VAL A 539 -5.77 -16.15 30.10
CA VAL A 539 -6.70 -15.72 29.05
C VAL A 539 -7.98 -16.56 29.15
N LYS A 540 -9.13 -15.88 29.28
CA LYS A 540 -10.46 -16.52 29.26
C LYS A 540 -11.24 -16.08 28.02
N ILE A 541 -11.45 -17.03 27.10
CA ILE A 541 -12.24 -16.86 25.87
C ILE A 541 -13.64 -17.44 26.08
N THR A 542 -14.65 -16.67 25.69
CA THR A 542 -16.05 -17.09 25.63
C THR A 542 -16.26 -17.97 24.40
N SER A 543 -16.64 -19.22 24.64
CA SER A 543 -17.17 -20.15 23.64
C SER A 543 -18.54 -20.61 24.11
N THR A 544 -19.50 -20.73 23.19
CA THR A 544 -20.84 -21.27 23.47
C THR A 544 -21.13 -22.48 22.58
N PRO A 545 -22.11 -23.34 22.92
CA PRO A 545 -22.56 -24.40 22.02
C PRO A 545 -22.99 -23.85 20.66
N GLN A 546 -22.91 -24.68 19.61
CA GLN A 546 -23.43 -24.36 18.30
C GLN A 546 -24.94 -24.04 18.39
N LEU A 547 -25.40 -23.08 17.60
CA LEU A 547 -26.82 -22.72 17.59
C LEU A 547 -27.62 -23.89 16.99
N LYS A 548 -28.60 -24.43 17.74
CA LYS A 548 -29.43 -25.57 17.29
C LYS A 548 -30.05 -25.35 15.91
N GLY A 549 -30.43 -24.12 15.60
CA GLY A 549 -30.97 -23.73 14.28
C GLY A 549 -29.97 -23.78 13.11
N LEU A 550 -28.73 -24.20 13.32
CA LEU A 550 -27.72 -24.44 12.29
C LEU A 550 -27.44 -25.94 12.07
N GLU A 551 -27.94 -26.81 12.95
CA GLU A 551 -27.75 -28.27 12.83
C GLU A 551 -28.46 -28.79 11.58
N GLY A 552 -27.74 -29.50 10.71
CA GLY A 552 -28.27 -30.04 9.45
C GLY A 552 -28.60 -29.01 8.35
N PHE A 553 -28.30 -27.73 8.54
CA PHE A 553 -28.62 -26.69 7.56
C PHE A 553 -27.58 -26.63 6.42
N ASP A 554 -27.93 -27.13 5.24
CA ASP A 554 -27.15 -26.96 4.00
C ASP A 554 -27.78 -25.87 3.10
N PRO A 555 -27.04 -24.79 2.74
CA PRO A 555 -27.52 -23.73 1.86
C PRO A 555 -27.93 -24.17 0.44
N LYS A 556 -27.24 -25.15 -0.14
CA LYS A 556 -27.43 -25.61 -1.53
C LYS A 556 -28.65 -26.51 -1.63
N MET A 557 -28.86 -27.37 -0.64
CA MET A 557 -30.07 -28.19 -0.51
C MET A 557 -31.29 -27.31 -0.22
N SER A 558 -31.15 -26.28 0.62
CA SER A 558 -32.26 -25.43 1.06
C SER A 558 -32.69 -24.38 0.03
N TYR A 559 -31.75 -23.78 -0.71
CA TYR A 559 -31.98 -22.64 -1.62
C TYR A 559 -31.39 -22.86 -3.03
N GLY A 560 -31.18 -24.12 -3.43
CA GLY A 560 -30.71 -24.49 -4.75
C GLY A 560 -31.68 -24.06 -5.87
N THR A 561 -31.12 -23.84 -7.07
CA THR A 561 -31.88 -23.39 -8.24
C THR A 561 -31.53 -24.23 -9.46
N VAL A 562 -32.43 -24.24 -10.45
CA VAL A 562 -32.30 -24.99 -11.70
C VAL A 562 -32.26 -24.00 -12.86
N LYS A 563 -31.30 -24.16 -13.78
CA LYS A 563 -31.21 -23.35 -15.00
C LYS A 563 -32.37 -23.70 -15.95
N LYS A 564 -33.10 -22.70 -16.46
CA LYS A 564 -34.17 -22.83 -17.46
C LYS A 564 -34.01 -21.72 -18.50
N GLY A 565 -33.61 -22.08 -19.72
CA GLY A 565 -33.13 -21.10 -20.69
C GLY A 565 -31.90 -20.36 -20.15
N ASP A 566 -31.86 -19.04 -20.29
CA ASP A 566 -30.79 -18.19 -19.73
C ASP A 566 -30.98 -17.86 -18.24
N ASP A 567 -32.15 -18.18 -17.68
CA ASP A 567 -32.52 -17.85 -16.32
C ASP A 567 -32.29 -19.01 -15.34
N TYR A 568 -32.32 -18.69 -14.05
CA TYR A 568 -32.33 -19.66 -12.96
C TYR A 568 -33.67 -19.55 -12.23
N CYS A 569 -34.28 -20.70 -11.94
CA CYS A 569 -35.54 -20.80 -11.24
C CYS A 569 -35.37 -21.55 -9.91
N ASN A 570 -36.11 -21.16 -8.88
CA ASN A 570 -36.21 -21.94 -7.65
C ASN A 570 -37.09 -23.19 -7.86
N SER A 571 -37.23 -24.04 -6.84
CA SER A 571 -38.04 -25.26 -6.87
C SER A 571 -39.51 -25.02 -7.21
N GLY A 572 -40.06 -23.84 -6.87
CA GLY A 572 -41.40 -23.39 -7.26
C GLY A 572 -41.50 -22.87 -8.70
N GLY A 573 -40.44 -22.97 -9.51
CA GLY A 573 -40.39 -22.52 -10.90
C GLY A 573 -40.23 -21.01 -11.08
N GLN A 574 -40.15 -20.22 -10.01
CA GLN A 574 -40.04 -18.76 -10.08
C GLN A 574 -38.63 -18.34 -10.46
N LYS A 575 -38.51 -17.39 -11.40
CA LYS A 575 -37.24 -16.79 -11.83
C LYS A 575 -36.57 -16.04 -10.66
N ILE A 576 -35.31 -16.38 -10.39
CA ILE A 576 -34.53 -15.82 -9.27
C ILE A 576 -33.59 -14.71 -9.74
N LYS A 577 -33.28 -13.76 -8.84
CA LYS A 577 -32.25 -12.74 -9.07
C LYS A 577 -30.90 -13.27 -8.58
N ILE A 578 -29.99 -13.55 -9.51
CA ILE A 578 -28.62 -13.97 -9.19
C ILE A 578 -27.88 -12.82 -8.49
N MET A 579 -27.18 -13.12 -7.39
CA MET A 579 -26.29 -12.18 -6.70
C MET A 579 -24.99 -11.96 -7.52
N LYS A 580 -24.55 -10.71 -7.65
CA LYS A 580 -23.33 -10.31 -8.40
C LYS A 580 -22.32 -9.51 -7.54
N ASN A 581 -22.47 -9.57 -6.22
CA ASN A 581 -21.83 -8.65 -5.29
C ASN A 581 -21.59 -9.27 -3.90
N THR A 582 -21.12 -10.53 -3.86
CA THR A 582 -20.91 -11.33 -2.64
C THR A 582 -20.30 -10.53 -1.48
N GLN A 583 -19.18 -9.83 -1.70
CA GLN A 583 -18.51 -9.06 -0.63
C GLN A 583 -19.38 -7.98 0.02
N THR A 584 -20.27 -7.34 -0.74
CA THR A 584 -21.16 -6.30 -0.21
C THR A 584 -22.29 -6.89 0.61
N GLU A 585 -22.90 -8.00 0.17
CA GLU A 585 -23.95 -8.66 0.95
C GLU A 585 -23.37 -9.36 2.19
N MET A 586 -22.19 -9.99 2.09
CA MET A 586 -21.42 -10.49 3.25
C MET A 586 -21.13 -9.40 4.27
N GLY A 587 -20.70 -8.21 3.82
CA GLY A 587 -20.48 -7.06 4.70
C GLY A 587 -21.76 -6.62 5.43
N LYS A 588 -22.90 -6.55 4.72
CA LYS A 588 -24.20 -6.20 5.30
C LYS A 588 -24.65 -7.21 6.37
N ILE A 589 -24.59 -8.52 6.08
CA ILE A 589 -25.05 -9.55 7.02
C ILE A 589 -24.09 -9.71 8.21
N SER A 590 -22.77 -9.58 8.00
CA SER A 590 -21.78 -9.55 9.08
C SER A 590 -21.98 -8.34 10.02
N ASN A 591 -22.30 -7.16 9.47
CA ASN A 591 -22.64 -5.99 10.27
C ASN A 591 -23.94 -6.22 11.07
N LEU A 592 -24.97 -6.79 10.45
CA LEU A 592 -26.22 -7.14 11.14
C LEU A 592 -25.98 -8.13 12.28
N ILE A 593 -25.24 -9.21 12.06
CA ILE A 593 -24.91 -10.20 13.12
C ILE A 593 -24.11 -9.54 14.26
N THR A 594 -23.19 -8.63 13.94
CA THR A 594 -22.41 -7.89 14.95
C THR A 594 -23.32 -6.98 15.79
N ASP A 595 -24.19 -6.20 15.13
CA ASP A 595 -25.16 -5.33 15.79
C ASP A 595 -26.13 -6.11 16.67
N MET A 596 -26.65 -7.23 16.15
CA MET A 596 -27.51 -8.17 16.87
C MET A 596 -26.82 -8.76 18.11
N THR A 597 -25.56 -9.14 18.00
CA THR A 597 -24.80 -9.71 19.12
C THR A 597 -24.61 -8.69 20.25
N LEU A 598 -24.29 -7.43 19.90
CA LEU A 598 -24.07 -6.37 20.88
C LEU A 598 -25.38 -5.90 21.52
N LYS A 599 -26.47 -5.82 20.74
CA LYS A 599 -27.82 -5.46 21.19
C LYS A 599 -28.61 -6.63 21.81
N GLY A 600 -27.95 -7.74 22.15
CA GLY A 600 -28.54 -8.83 22.94
C GLY A 600 -29.60 -9.67 22.21
N ALA A 601 -29.42 -9.94 20.92
CA ALA A 601 -30.30 -10.82 20.15
C ALA A 601 -30.33 -12.26 20.70
N THR A 602 -31.49 -12.92 20.57
CA THR A 602 -31.66 -14.31 20.99
C THR A 602 -30.90 -15.29 20.07
N GLN A 603 -30.69 -16.51 20.55
CA GLN A 603 -30.03 -17.57 19.76
C GLN A 603 -30.78 -17.91 18.46
N ASP A 604 -32.12 -17.85 18.45
CA ASP A 604 -32.91 -18.06 17.23
C ASP A 604 -32.74 -16.90 16.22
N GLU A 605 -32.78 -15.66 16.69
CA GLU A 605 -32.56 -14.48 15.86
C GLU A 605 -31.16 -14.51 15.21
N LEU A 606 -30.14 -14.85 16.00
CA LEU A 606 -28.77 -15.06 15.49
C LEU A 606 -28.71 -16.23 14.49
N ALA A 607 -29.37 -17.36 14.77
CA ALA A 607 -29.39 -18.50 13.85
C ALA A 607 -30.01 -18.14 12.49
N ARG A 608 -31.12 -17.36 12.48
CA ARG A 608 -31.71 -16.81 11.26
C ARG A 608 -30.72 -15.97 10.44
N ALA A 609 -30.03 -15.04 11.08
CA ALA A 609 -29.03 -14.20 10.42
C ALA A 609 -27.83 -15.01 9.89
N VAL A 610 -27.34 -16.00 10.67
CA VAL A 610 -26.22 -16.87 10.27
C VAL A 610 -26.60 -17.79 9.10
N ARG A 611 -27.78 -18.42 9.11
CA ARG A 611 -28.28 -19.22 7.97
C ARG A 611 -28.29 -18.40 6.68
N HIS A 612 -28.78 -17.16 6.74
CA HIS A 612 -28.73 -16.26 5.58
C HIS A 612 -27.30 -15.89 5.19
N SER A 613 -26.38 -15.69 6.14
CA SER A 613 -24.96 -15.48 5.86
C SER A 613 -24.33 -16.66 5.11
N MET A 614 -24.63 -17.90 5.52
CA MET A 614 -24.17 -19.11 4.83
C MET A 614 -24.70 -19.18 3.39
N VAL A 615 -25.96 -18.83 3.16
CA VAL A 615 -26.53 -18.73 1.80
C VAL A 615 -25.85 -17.64 0.98
N VAL A 616 -25.64 -16.44 1.55
CA VAL A 616 -24.98 -15.32 0.86
C VAL A 616 -23.57 -15.66 0.42
N ILE A 617 -22.79 -16.39 1.23
CA ILE A 617 -21.41 -16.81 0.89
C ILE A 617 -21.39 -17.65 -0.40
N ASP A 618 -22.31 -18.61 -0.55
CA ASP A 618 -22.33 -19.51 -1.70
C ASP A 618 -23.26 -19.04 -2.85
N ALA A 619 -24.11 -18.01 -2.65
CA ALA A 619 -25.17 -17.66 -3.60
C ALA A 619 -24.71 -17.20 -4.99
N GLU A 620 -23.61 -16.44 -5.12
CA GLU A 620 -23.09 -16.04 -6.44
C GLU A 620 -22.46 -17.23 -7.18
N LYS A 621 -21.80 -18.12 -6.45
CA LYS A 621 -21.13 -19.33 -6.94
C LYS A 621 -22.16 -20.38 -7.39
N HIS A 622 -23.04 -20.78 -6.48
CA HIS A 622 -24.04 -21.84 -6.66
C HIS A 622 -25.42 -21.35 -7.13
N LYS A 623 -25.57 -20.05 -7.43
CA LYS A 623 -26.82 -19.43 -7.95
C LYS A 623 -28.01 -19.61 -7.01
N LEU A 624 -27.76 -19.62 -5.70
CA LEU A 624 -28.78 -19.85 -4.67
C LEU A 624 -29.80 -18.71 -4.61
N ASP A 625 -31.05 -19.03 -4.25
CA ASP A 625 -32.11 -18.05 -4.03
C ASP A 625 -31.91 -17.32 -2.68
N TYR A 626 -30.91 -16.44 -2.64
CA TYR A 626 -30.60 -15.65 -1.46
C TYR A 626 -31.73 -14.68 -1.09
N LYS A 627 -32.64 -14.35 -2.03
CA LYS A 627 -33.81 -13.50 -1.73
C LYS A 627 -34.91 -14.26 -1.03
N LYS A 628 -35.16 -15.51 -1.41
CA LYS A 628 -36.00 -16.42 -0.62
C LYS A 628 -35.40 -16.65 0.78
N SER A 629 -34.08 -16.84 0.88
CA SER A 629 -33.39 -16.90 2.18
C SER A 629 -33.52 -15.63 3.03
N GLU A 630 -33.49 -14.43 2.41
CA GLU A 630 -33.70 -13.16 3.12
C GLU A 630 -35.12 -13.05 3.72
N GLN A 631 -36.12 -13.59 3.01
CA GLN A 631 -37.52 -13.67 3.46
C GLN A 631 -37.72 -14.72 4.56
N ASP A 632 -37.30 -15.96 4.32
CA ASP A 632 -37.54 -17.10 5.20
C ASP A 632 -36.82 -16.97 6.55
N ASN A 633 -35.68 -16.29 6.58
CA ASN A 633 -34.98 -15.95 7.82
C ASN A 633 -35.39 -14.57 8.39
N GLY A 634 -36.41 -13.91 7.83
CA GLY A 634 -36.97 -12.66 8.35
C GLY A 634 -35.95 -11.52 8.45
N ILE A 635 -34.95 -11.48 7.57
CA ILE A 635 -33.78 -10.58 7.70
C ILE A 635 -34.19 -9.11 7.68
N THR A 636 -35.24 -8.75 6.94
CA THR A 636 -35.82 -7.39 6.97
C THR A 636 -36.35 -7.02 8.36
N ALA A 637 -37.00 -7.94 9.07
CA ALA A 637 -37.48 -7.70 10.44
C ALA A 637 -36.31 -7.62 11.43
N LEU A 638 -35.26 -8.42 11.26
CA LEU A 638 -34.03 -8.30 12.06
C LEU A 638 -33.33 -6.96 11.82
N LYS A 639 -33.25 -6.48 10.56
CA LYS A 639 -32.75 -5.14 10.24
C LYS A 639 -33.60 -4.04 10.89
N LYS A 640 -34.94 -4.14 10.89
CA LYS A 640 -35.80 -3.20 11.62
C LYS A 640 -35.54 -3.19 13.12
N LYS A 641 -35.46 -4.38 13.75
CA LYS A 641 -35.29 -4.50 15.21
C LYS A 641 -33.90 -4.07 15.71
N TYR A 642 -32.85 -4.39 14.96
CA TYR A 642 -31.46 -4.21 15.40
C TYR A 642 -30.72 -3.07 14.71
N GLN A 643 -31.19 -2.63 13.53
CA GLN A 643 -30.60 -1.58 12.71
C GLN A 643 -31.59 -0.45 12.38
N ALA A 644 -32.55 -0.16 13.27
CA ALA A 644 -33.29 1.11 13.22
C ALA A 644 -32.32 2.30 13.21
N HIS A 645 -32.72 3.39 12.54
CA HIS A 645 -32.02 4.67 12.64
C HIS A 645 -32.68 5.48 13.75
N ASP A 646 -31.87 6.28 14.43
CA ASP A 646 -32.32 7.07 15.58
C ASP A 646 -32.91 8.44 15.13
N ASP A 647 -32.62 8.82 13.88
CA ASP A 647 -32.90 10.15 13.28
C ASP A 647 -34.07 10.17 12.27
N ASP A 648 -34.56 9.00 11.80
CA ASP A 648 -35.69 8.87 10.86
C ASP A 648 -36.43 7.52 11.00
N ASP A 649 -37.57 7.35 10.32
CA ASP A 649 -38.32 6.08 10.22
C ASP A 649 -37.58 4.99 9.39
N GLY A 650 -36.32 5.23 9.05
CA GLY A 650 -35.47 4.36 8.27
C GLY A 650 -34.88 3.20 9.08
N TYR A 651 -34.44 2.18 8.34
CA TYR A 651 -33.81 1.01 8.94
C TYR A 651 -32.83 0.33 7.97
N GLY A 652 -31.82 -0.31 8.55
CA GLY A 652 -30.82 -1.11 7.87
C GLY A 652 -29.48 -0.40 7.70
N GLY A 653 -28.41 -1.20 7.67
CA GLY A 653 -27.05 -0.69 7.68
C GLY A 653 -26.50 -0.58 9.11
N ALA A 654 -25.22 -0.25 9.23
CA ALA A 654 -24.49 -0.29 10.49
C ALA A 654 -25.13 0.56 11.61
N SER A 655 -25.35 -0.05 12.78
CA SER A 655 -26.11 0.54 13.89
C SER A 655 -25.42 0.49 15.26
N THR A 656 -24.20 -0.03 15.34
CA THR A 656 -23.32 0.00 16.52
C THR A 656 -22.01 0.69 16.15
N LEU A 657 -21.23 1.18 17.11
CA LEU A 657 -19.91 1.79 16.89
C LEU A 657 -19.01 0.85 16.08
N ILE A 658 -19.04 -0.46 16.37
CA ILE A 658 -18.20 -1.48 15.72
C ILE A 658 -18.49 -1.58 14.22
N SER A 659 -19.76 -1.55 13.81
CA SER A 659 -20.16 -1.59 12.39
C SER A 659 -20.13 -0.19 11.74
N ARG A 660 -20.46 0.87 12.49
CA ARG A 660 -20.52 2.27 12.02
C ARG A 660 -19.13 2.83 11.76
N ALA A 661 -18.09 2.42 12.51
CA ALA A 661 -16.76 3.03 12.42
C ALA A 661 -16.15 3.05 11.02
N LYS A 662 -16.26 1.93 10.28
CA LYS A 662 -15.78 1.78 8.89
C LYS A 662 -16.84 2.09 7.83
N SER A 663 -18.05 2.45 8.24
CA SER A 663 -19.10 2.81 7.29
C SER A 663 -18.73 4.09 6.54
N GLU A 664 -18.94 4.09 5.23
CA GLU A 664 -18.62 5.24 4.39
C GLU A 664 -19.55 6.43 4.68
N THR A 665 -18.99 7.63 4.59
CA THR A 665 -19.73 8.89 4.52
C THR A 665 -19.16 9.76 3.39
N SER A 666 -20.01 10.60 2.81
CA SER A 666 -19.63 11.49 1.70
C SER A 666 -19.32 12.88 2.24
N VAL A 667 -18.08 13.34 2.06
CA VAL A 667 -17.65 14.69 2.43
C VAL A 667 -17.34 15.51 1.19
N LEU A 668 -17.38 16.84 1.29
CA LEU A 668 -16.97 17.71 0.19
C LEU A 668 -15.52 17.43 -0.23
N LYS A 669 -15.26 17.50 -1.53
CA LYS A 669 -13.92 17.27 -2.11
C LYS A 669 -12.88 18.21 -1.46
N ARG A 670 -11.85 17.61 -0.87
CA ARG A 670 -10.75 18.30 -0.17
C ARG A 670 -9.68 18.76 -1.16
N LYS A 671 -9.04 19.92 -0.91
CA LYS A 671 -7.94 20.47 -1.71
C LYS A 671 -6.71 20.75 -0.83
N GLY A 672 -5.55 20.32 -1.32
CA GLY A 672 -4.27 20.49 -0.62
C GLY A 672 -4.08 19.50 0.55
N SER A 673 -3.08 19.79 1.38
CA SER A 673 -2.82 19.07 2.64
C SER A 673 -3.77 19.52 3.75
N PRO A 674 -4.00 18.71 4.81
CA PRO A 674 -4.67 19.17 6.02
C PRO A 674 -3.97 20.38 6.63
N ILE A 675 -4.77 21.28 7.20
CA ILE A 675 -4.33 22.36 8.09
C ILE A 675 -4.38 21.78 9.50
N ILE A 676 -3.27 21.93 10.25
CA ILE A 676 -3.18 21.50 11.64
C ILE A 676 -3.33 22.74 12.52
N ASP A 677 -4.25 22.67 13.48
CA ASP A 677 -4.38 23.66 14.54
C ASP A 677 -3.20 23.57 15.52
N LYS A 678 -2.62 24.71 15.91
CA LYS A 678 -1.36 24.74 16.69
C LYS A 678 -1.53 24.43 18.18
N GLU A 679 -2.73 24.64 18.73
CA GLU A 679 -3.01 24.54 20.17
C GLU A 679 -3.64 23.19 20.51
N THR A 680 -4.53 22.71 19.66
CA THR A 680 -5.25 21.44 19.80
C THR A 680 -4.61 20.30 19.03
N GLY A 681 -3.93 20.58 17.91
CA GLY A 681 -3.42 19.57 16.98
C GLY A 681 -4.47 18.95 16.06
N GLU A 682 -5.73 19.43 16.11
CA GLU A 682 -6.80 18.94 15.23
C GLU A 682 -6.50 19.23 13.74
N GLN A 683 -6.97 18.35 12.85
CA GLN A 683 -6.92 18.57 11.41
C GLN A 683 -8.22 19.18 10.87
N SER A 684 -8.07 20.16 9.99
CA SER A 684 -9.13 20.67 9.13
C SER A 684 -8.69 20.65 7.66
N TRP A 685 -9.64 20.69 6.73
CA TRP A 685 -9.35 20.62 5.30
C TRP A 685 -10.02 21.77 4.54
N LYS A 686 -9.32 22.33 3.56
CA LYS A 686 -9.96 23.22 2.56
C LYS A 686 -10.85 22.38 1.66
N SER A 687 -12.16 22.43 1.87
CA SER A 687 -13.16 21.79 1.00
C SER A 687 -13.59 22.70 -0.14
N VAL A 688 -14.01 22.14 -1.27
CA VAL A 688 -14.67 22.91 -2.34
C VAL A 688 -15.94 22.21 -2.80
N ARG A 689 -17.01 23.00 -2.93
CA ARG A 689 -18.25 22.63 -3.61
C ARG A 689 -18.06 22.82 -5.12
N GLU A 690 -17.68 21.76 -5.81
CA GLU A 690 -17.67 21.69 -7.27
C GLU A 690 -18.94 20.95 -7.71
N GLU A 691 -19.73 21.50 -8.62
CA GLU A 691 -20.92 20.83 -9.17
C GLU A 691 -20.61 20.24 -10.55
N TYR A 692 -21.28 19.15 -10.92
CA TYR A 692 -21.18 18.52 -12.23
C TYR A 692 -22.53 17.92 -12.64
N ILE A 693 -22.80 17.87 -13.94
CA ILE A 693 -23.98 17.21 -14.48
C ILE A 693 -23.66 15.72 -14.59
N ASP A 694 -24.48 14.86 -13.97
CA ASP A 694 -24.36 13.41 -14.10
C ASP A 694 -24.92 12.89 -15.44
N LYS A 695 -24.69 11.61 -15.72
CA LYS A 695 -25.16 10.93 -16.94
C LYS A 695 -26.67 10.94 -17.16
N ASN A 696 -27.47 11.35 -16.16
CA ASN A 696 -28.93 11.47 -16.24
C ASN A 696 -29.37 12.94 -16.36
N GLY A 697 -28.44 13.88 -16.59
CA GLY A 697 -28.73 15.31 -16.69
C GLY A 697 -28.90 16.03 -15.34
N LYS A 698 -28.66 15.37 -14.20
CA LYS A 698 -28.87 15.96 -12.88
C LYS A 698 -27.59 16.61 -12.34
N THR A 699 -27.70 17.83 -11.82
CA THR A 699 -26.61 18.50 -11.09
C THR A 699 -26.32 17.77 -9.78
N GLN A 700 -25.06 17.37 -9.60
CA GLN A 700 -24.53 16.68 -8.44
C GLN A 700 -23.34 17.45 -7.84
N VAL A 701 -23.23 17.48 -6.52
CA VAL A 701 -22.04 18.03 -5.84
C VAL A 701 -20.94 16.97 -5.81
N ARG A 702 -19.71 17.34 -6.18
CA ARG A 702 -18.53 16.47 -6.07
C ARG A 702 -18.15 16.25 -4.61
N THR A 703 -18.38 15.03 -4.16
CA THR A 703 -17.94 14.52 -2.86
C THR A 703 -16.76 13.57 -3.01
N GLN A 704 -16.12 13.26 -1.88
CA GLN A 704 -15.18 12.15 -1.74
C GLN A 704 -15.61 11.26 -0.57
N LYS A 705 -15.21 10.00 -0.60
CA LYS A 705 -15.48 9.05 0.48
C LYS A 705 -14.58 9.33 1.68
N SER A 706 -15.14 9.23 2.88
CA SER A 706 -14.44 9.08 4.17
C SER A 706 -15.17 8.02 5.01
N THR A 707 -14.71 7.76 6.24
CA THR A 707 -15.41 6.86 7.19
C THR A 707 -16.10 7.68 8.28
N LYS A 708 -17.23 7.19 8.82
CA LYS A 708 -17.93 7.88 9.93
C LYS A 708 -17.01 8.10 11.14
N MET A 709 -16.09 7.18 11.44
CA MET A 709 -15.13 7.35 12.53
C MET A 709 -14.05 8.41 12.23
N ALA A 710 -13.64 8.59 10.97
CA ALA A 710 -12.70 9.66 10.62
C ALA A 710 -13.32 11.05 10.78
N GLU A 711 -14.61 11.20 10.44
CA GLU A 711 -15.29 12.51 10.47
C GLU A 711 -15.88 12.90 11.84
N THR A 712 -16.14 11.95 12.76
CA THR A 712 -16.60 12.31 14.11
C THR A 712 -15.46 12.77 15.01
N ARG A 713 -15.73 13.76 15.88
CA ARG A 713 -14.81 14.14 16.97
C ARG A 713 -14.89 13.16 18.14
N ASP A 714 -16.08 12.78 18.58
CA ASP A 714 -16.31 11.81 19.66
C ASP A 714 -16.85 10.49 19.09
N ALA A 715 -16.11 9.40 19.28
CA ALA A 715 -16.52 8.06 18.88
C ALA A 715 -17.86 7.61 19.50
N ARG A 716 -18.26 8.15 20.67
CA ARG A 716 -19.54 7.86 21.32
C ARG A 716 -20.74 8.23 20.45
N SER A 717 -20.61 9.21 19.55
CA SER A 717 -21.67 9.58 18.60
C SER A 717 -22.03 8.47 17.62
N LEU A 718 -21.22 7.40 17.54
CA LEU A 718 -21.49 6.21 16.72
C LEU A 718 -22.01 5.03 17.55
N SER A 719 -21.96 5.11 18.88
CA SER A 719 -22.36 4.05 19.81
C SER A 719 -23.87 3.86 19.88
N SER A 720 -24.31 2.62 20.11
CA SER A 720 -25.68 2.29 20.52
C SER A 720 -25.86 2.18 22.04
N GLY A 721 -24.83 2.59 22.81
CA GLY A 721 -24.87 2.68 24.27
C GLY A 721 -24.50 1.39 25.01
N THR A 722 -24.04 0.33 24.32
CA THR A 722 -23.68 -0.92 25.02
C THR A 722 -22.38 -0.79 25.83
N PRO A 723 -22.23 -1.48 26.98
CA PRO A 723 -21.01 -1.42 27.80
C PRO A 723 -19.72 -1.92 27.11
N GLN A 724 -19.86 -2.65 26.01
CA GLN A 724 -18.80 -3.08 25.10
C GLN A 724 -18.39 -1.95 24.16
N GLU A 725 -19.36 -1.30 23.49
CA GLU A 725 -19.09 -0.16 22.61
C GLU A 725 -18.45 1.00 23.36
N GLU A 726 -18.84 1.25 24.62
CA GLU A 726 -18.25 2.31 25.44
C GLU A 726 -16.73 2.11 25.62
N ALA A 727 -16.27 0.88 25.82
CA ALA A 727 -14.84 0.59 25.92
C ALA A 727 -14.10 0.81 24.57
N TYR A 728 -14.78 0.61 23.45
CA TYR A 728 -14.23 0.94 22.12
C TYR A 728 -14.30 2.43 21.80
N ALA A 729 -15.29 3.16 22.33
CA ALA A 729 -15.39 4.61 22.22
C ALA A 729 -14.27 5.29 23.01
N ASP A 730 -14.03 4.85 24.25
CA ASP A 730 -12.86 5.24 25.06
C ASP A 730 -11.57 5.07 24.25
N TYR A 731 -11.31 3.85 23.75
CA TYR A 731 -10.11 3.54 22.97
C TYR A 731 -9.95 4.42 21.72
N ALA A 732 -11.01 4.56 20.92
CA ALA A 732 -10.98 5.37 19.70
C ALA A 732 -10.74 6.86 20.01
N ASN A 733 -11.31 7.38 21.09
CA ASN A 733 -11.08 8.73 21.56
C ASN A 733 -9.67 8.94 22.12
N THR A 734 -9.10 7.95 22.83
CA THR A 734 -7.68 7.97 23.22
C THR A 734 -6.77 8.00 22.00
N MET A 735 -7.05 7.19 20.96
CA MET A 735 -6.27 7.21 19.71
C MET A 735 -6.36 8.56 19.00
N LYS A 736 -7.55 9.14 18.87
CA LYS A 736 -7.75 10.51 18.33
C LYS A 736 -7.01 11.57 19.13
N SER A 737 -7.06 11.50 20.46
CA SER A 737 -6.33 12.40 21.35
C SER A 737 -4.82 12.30 21.16
N LEU A 738 -4.27 11.08 21.09
CA LEU A 738 -2.85 10.86 20.80
C LEU A 738 -2.43 11.38 19.42
N ALA A 739 -3.25 11.21 18.38
CA ALA A 739 -2.98 11.76 17.06
C ALA A 739 -2.91 13.30 17.07
N ASN A 740 -3.83 13.95 17.80
CA ASN A 740 -3.85 15.39 17.97
C ASN A 740 -2.66 15.89 18.81
N GLN A 741 -2.32 15.22 19.93
CA GLN A 741 -1.15 15.53 20.75
C GLN A 741 0.16 15.43 19.92
N ALA A 742 0.30 14.40 19.10
CA ALA A 742 1.44 14.24 18.20
C ALA A 742 1.52 15.32 17.11
N ARG A 743 0.38 15.75 16.56
CA ARG A 743 0.32 16.88 15.62
C ARG A 743 0.69 18.20 16.28
N ARG A 744 0.23 18.44 17.50
CA ARG A 744 0.59 19.61 18.31
C ARG A 744 2.09 19.65 18.59
N GLU A 745 2.66 18.57 19.10
CA GLU A 745 4.11 18.48 19.34
C GLU A 745 4.91 18.61 18.03
N MET A 746 4.45 18.01 16.93
CA MET A 746 5.10 18.10 15.62
C MET A 746 5.15 19.54 15.09
N VAL A 747 4.06 20.30 15.21
CA VAL A 747 3.99 21.68 14.70
C VAL A 747 4.75 22.66 15.60
N ASN A 748 4.78 22.42 16.91
CA ASN A 748 5.52 23.25 17.87
C ASN A 748 7.01 22.85 18.02
N SER A 749 7.41 21.67 17.53
CA SER A 749 8.82 21.25 17.45
C SER A 749 9.64 22.21 16.57
N GLY A 750 10.88 22.47 17.01
CA GLY A 750 11.85 23.31 16.28
C GLY A 750 12.34 22.70 14.96
N LYS A 751 13.44 23.22 14.42
CA LYS A 751 14.16 22.66 13.26
C LYS A 751 15.60 22.36 13.67
N ILE A 752 16.26 21.42 13.00
CA ILE A 752 17.67 21.15 13.32
C ILE A 752 18.52 22.38 12.98
N ALA A 753 19.45 22.72 13.88
CA ALA A 753 20.43 23.75 13.61
C ALA A 753 21.47 23.19 12.62
N TYR A 754 21.63 23.85 11.47
CA TYR A 754 22.66 23.48 10.52
C TYR A 754 24.03 23.95 11.01
N SER A 755 25.01 23.04 11.04
CA SER A 755 26.38 23.31 11.45
C SER A 755 27.34 23.10 10.29
N ALA A 756 27.97 24.19 9.83
CA ALA A 756 28.96 24.15 8.76
C ALA A 756 30.24 23.41 9.18
N SER A 757 30.66 23.53 10.44
CA SER A 757 31.79 22.78 10.99
C SER A 757 31.47 21.29 11.11
N ALA A 758 30.26 20.91 11.54
CA ALA A 758 29.85 19.50 11.52
C ALA A 758 29.80 18.96 10.09
N LYS A 759 29.29 19.73 9.11
CA LYS A 759 29.34 19.34 7.70
C LYS A 759 30.77 19.08 7.24
N GLN A 760 31.72 19.95 7.58
CA GLN A 760 33.13 19.79 7.22
C GLN A 760 33.76 18.56 7.89
N THR A 761 33.45 18.30 9.16
CA THR A 761 33.92 17.12 9.90
C THR A 761 33.39 15.80 9.32
N TYR A 762 32.12 15.78 8.91
CA TYR A 762 31.42 14.61 8.37
C TYR A 762 31.22 14.68 6.85
N GLN A 763 32.14 15.33 6.11
CA GLN A 763 31.93 15.64 4.70
C GLN A 763 31.74 14.37 3.85
N THR A 764 32.47 13.30 4.15
CA THR A 764 32.34 11.98 3.50
C THR A 764 30.95 11.36 3.72
N GLU A 765 30.45 11.40 4.96
CA GLU A 765 29.11 10.91 5.32
C GLU A 765 28.00 11.76 4.68
N VAL A 766 28.19 13.08 4.60
CA VAL A 766 27.27 14.01 3.93
C VAL A 766 27.18 13.69 2.44
N ASP A 767 28.30 13.47 1.77
CA ASP A 767 28.34 13.15 0.34
C ASP A 767 27.77 11.76 0.05
N SER A 768 28.05 10.76 0.90
CA SER A 768 27.42 9.44 0.86
C SER A 768 25.90 9.52 1.01
N LEU A 769 25.39 10.26 2.00
CA LEU A 769 23.95 10.48 2.18
C LEU A 769 23.31 11.19 0.98
N MET A 770 24.00 12.18 0.39
CA MET A 770 23.51 12.86 -0.82
C MET A 770 23.51 11.93 -2.04
N ALA A 771 24.51 11.06 -2.20
CA ALA A 771 24.58 10.07 -3.27
C ALA A 771 23.45 9.03 -3.15
N LYS A 772 23.26 8.45 -1.96
CA LYS A 772 22.14 7.53 -1.66
C LYS A 772 20.78 8.18 -1.92
N LEU A 773 20.59 9.42 -1.46
CA LEU A 773 19.36 10.18 -1.74
C LEU A 773 19.17 10.44 -3.24
N ASN A 774 20.25 10.71 -3.99
CA ASN A 774 20.16 10.92 -5.44
C ASN A 774 19.70 9.64 -6.16
N VAL A 775 20.22 8.47 -5.78
CA VAL A 775 19.77 7.15 -6.28
C VAL A 775 18.28 6.94 -5.97
N ALA A 776 17.86 7.15 -4.72
CA ALA A 776 16.45 7.00 -4.32
C ALA A 776 15.51 7.92 -5.13
N LEU A 777 15.91 9.18 -5.35
CA LEU A 777 15.12 10.18 -6.09
C LEU A 777 15.11 9.97 -7.62
N LYS A 778 16.06 9.22 -8.19
CA LYS A 778 16.03 8.81 -9.61
C LYS A 778 14.90 7.82 -9.93
N ASN A 779 14.36 7.11 -8.94
CA ASN A 779 13.22 6.22 -9.16
C ASN A 779 11.89 6.97 -9.43
N ALA A 780 11.79 8.27 -9.13
CA ALA A 780 10.55 9.03 -9.29
C ALA A 780 10.03 9.10 -10.75
N PRO A 781 10.83 9.48 -11.77
CA PRO A 781 10.43 9.41 -13.18
C PRO A 781 10.09 7.98 -13.64
N ARG A 782 10.93 6.99 -13.33
CA ARG A 782 10.69 5.57 -13.63
C ARG A 782 9.33 5.09 -13.10
N GLU A 783 8.99 5.38 -11.86
CA GLU A 783 7.67 5.04 -11.28
C GLU A 783 6.53 5.81 -11.97
N ARG A 784 6.73 7.04 -12.48
CA ARG A 784 5.69 7.73 -13.28
C ARG A 784 5.44 7.00 -14.59
N GLN A 785 6.50 6.63 -15.30
CA GLN A 785 6.42 5.91 -16.57
C GLN A 785 5.79 4.52 -16.39
N ALA A 786 6.14 3.81 -15.32
CA ALA A 786 5.48 2.56 -14.98
C ALA A 786 3.96 2.71 -14.78
N GLN A 787 3.51 3.85 -14.22
CA GLN A 787 2.08 4.14 -14.07
C GLN A 787 1.42 4.55 -15.39
N THR A 788 2.07 5.30 -16.29
CA THR A 788 1.49 5.65 -17.61
C THR A 788 1.33 4.41 -18.48
N MET A 789 2.39 3.61 -18.63
CA MET A 789 2.36 2.32 -19.34
C MET A 789 1.29 1.38 -18.78
N ALA A 790 1.25 1.19 -17.45
CA ALA A 790 0.26 0.32 -16.83
C ALA A 790 -1.19 0.82 -17.03
N ASN A 791 -1.43 2.13 -17.09
CA ASN A 791 -2.76 2.68 -17.40
C ASN A 791 -3.16 2.44 -18.86
N SER A 792 -2.24 2.57 -19.84
CA SER A 792 -2.52 2.22 -21.25
C SER A 792 -2.88 0.73 -21.36
N ILE A 793 -2.00 -0.18 -20.89
CA ILE A 793 -2.21 -1.64 -20.94
C ILE A 793 -3.56 -2.05 -20.32
N VAL A 794 -3.89 -1.50 -19.16
CA VAL A 794 -5.17 -1.74 -18.47
C VAL A 794 -6.37 -1.19 -19.26
N SER A 795 -6.20 -0.07 -19.95
CA SER A 795 -7.28 0.55 -20.74
C SER A 795 -7.53 -0.22 -22.03
N ALA A 796 -6.48 -0.71 -22.69
CA ALA A 796 -6.58 -1.67 -23.80
C ALA A 796 -7.28 -2.96 -23.36
N LYS A 797 -6.79 -3.64 -22.29
CA LYS A 797 -7.43 -4.87 -21.79
C LYS A 797 -8.93 -4.71 -21.46
N LYS A 798 -9.36 -3.54 -20.98
CA LYS A 798 -10.80 -3.21 -20.74
C LYS A 798 -11.60 -2.93 -22.01
N LYS A 799 -10.96 -2.41 -23.07
CA LYS A 799 -11.59 -2.17 -24.37
C LYS A 799 -11.83 -3.49 -25.09
N ASP A 800 -10.84 -4.39 -25.03
CA ASP A 800 -10.90 -5.73 -25.64
C ASP A 800 -11.85 -6.64 -24.86
N ASN A 801 -11.91 -6.49 -23.52
CA ASN A 801 -12.79 -7.26 -22.64
C ASN A 801 -13.72 -6.33 -21.81
N PRO A 802 -14.82 -5.79 -22.38
CA PRO A 802 -15.71 -4.85 -21.68
C PRO A 802 -16.35 -5.40 -20.40
N ASP A 803 -16.55 -6.72 -20.32
CA ASP A 803 -17.24 -7.40 -19.21
C ASP A 803 -16.32 -7.80 -18.03
N MET A 804 -15.05 -7.37 -18.01
CA MET A 804 -14.12 -7.66 -16.91
C MET A 804 -14.69 -7.29 -15.54
N THR A 805 -14.66 -8.25 -14.60
CA THR A 805 -15.09 -7.98 -13.23
C THR A 805 -14.11 -7.04 -12.51
N LYS A 806 -14.58 -6.36 -11.45
CA LYS A 806 -13.72 -5.52 -10.60
C LYS A 806 -12.51 -6.27 -10.03
N ALA A 807 -12.62 -7.58 -9.82
CA ALA A 807 -11.54 -8.42 -9.31
C ALA A 807 -10.49 -8.74 -10.39
N GLU A 808 -10.91 -8.93 -11.65
CA GLU A 808 -10.02 -9.09 -12.80
C GLU A 808 -9.32 -7.75 -13.12
N ILE A 809 -10.05 -6.63 -13.14
CA ILE A 809 -9.44 -5.28 -13.29
C ILE A 809 -8.38 -5.03 -12.21
N LYS A 810 -8.63 -5.35 -10.93
CA LYS A 810 -7.63 -5.18 -9.86
C LYS A 810 -6.36 -6.00 -10.10
N LYS A 811 -6.48 -7.21 -10.65
CA LYS A 811 -5.33 -8.09 -10.94
C LYS A 811 -4.56 -7.60 -12.16
N ALA A 812 -5.26 -7.26 -13.25
CA ALA A 812 -4.67 -6.65 -14.43
C ALA A 812 -3.89 -5.37 -14.07
N ASN A 813 -4.44 -4.52 -13.20
CA ASN A 813 -3.75 -3.34 -12.67
C ASN A 813 -2.44 -3.69 -11.93
N GLN A 814 -2.44 -4.75 -11.12
CA GLN A 814 -1.23 -5.18 -10.40
C GLN A 814 -0.19 -5.79 -11.35
N GLN A 815 -0.60 -6.68 -12.25
CA GLN A 815 0.28 -7.32 -13.22
C GLN A 815 0.89 -6.30 -14.19
N ALA A 816 0.06 -5.42 -14.77
CA ALA A 816 0.52 -4.36 -15.67
C ALA A 816 1.51 -3.40 -14.97
N LEU A 817 1.27 -3.03 -13.70
CA LEU A 817 2.22 -2.21 -12.95
C LEU A 817 3.53 -2.95 -12.63
N THR A 818 3.47 -4.22 -12.25
CA THR A 818 4.68 -5.01 -11.95
C THR A 818 5.51 -5.25 -13.22
N ALA A 819 4.87 -5.53 -14.36
CA ALA A 819 5.53 -5.63 -15.66
C ALA A 819 6.13 -4.29 -16.09
N ALA A 820 5.35 -3.20 -16.08
CA ALA A 820 5.81 -1.87 -16.46
C ALA A 820 6.96 -1.36 -15.56
N ARG A 821 6.89 -1.59 -14.25
CA ARG A 821 8.01 -1.31 -13.32
C ARG A 821 9.28 -2.09 -13.66
N THR A 822 9.13 -3.32 -14.17
CA THR A 822 10.29 -4.13 -14.57
C THR A 822 10.90 -3.55 -15.85
N ALA A 823 10.08 -3.25 -16.86
CA ALA A 823 10.51 -2.67 -18.13
C ALA A 823 11.23 -1.33 -18.00
N VAL A 824 10.85 -0.48 -17.03
CA VAL A 824 11.48 0.84 -16.79
C VAL A 824 12.43 0.85 -15.58
N GLU A 825 12.80 -0.33 -15.06
CA GLU A 825 13.64 -0.50 -13.86
C GLU A 825 13.21 0.34 -12.64
N ALA A 826 11.90 0.50 -12.43
CA ALA A 826 11.34 1.22 -11.29
C ALA A 826 11.42 0.38 -10.01
N LYS A 827 12.52 0.52 -9.27
CA LYS A 827 12.75 -0.10 -7.96
C LYS A 827 12.92 0.96 -6.88
N ARG A 828 12.15 0.85 -5.79
CA ARG A 828 12.40 1.65 -4.58
C ARG A 828 13.71 1.19 -3.96
N THR A 829 14.70 2.08 -3.91
CA THR A 829 15.96 1.88 -3.20
C THR A 829 15.95 2.76 -1.95
N PRO A 830 15.67 2.22 -0.75
CA PRO A 830 15.69 3.00 0.48
C PRO A 830 17.09 3.56 0.79
N VAL A 831 17.14 4.70 1.46
CA VAL A 831 18.40 5.26 1.95
C VAL A 831 18.78 4.56 3.25
N GLU A 832 19.69 3.60 3.16
CA GLU A 832 20.27 2.94 4.32
C GLU A 832 21.32 3.83 4.98
N ILE A 833 21.04 4.22 6.23
CA ILE A 833 21.87 5.11 7.04
C ILE A 833 22.81 4.25 7.90
N THR A 834 24.12 4.52 7.84
CA THR A 834 25.15 3.91 8.70
C THR A 834 25.28 4.62 10.04
N ASP A 835 26.05 4.07 10.97
CA ASP A 835 26.20 4.64 12.32
C ASP A 835 26.91 6.01 12.30
N ARG A 836 27.97 6.20 11.48
CA ARG A 836 28.62 7.51 11.30
C ARG A 836 27.75 8.53 10.54
N GLU A 837 26.99 8.09 9.54
CA GLU A 837 26.02 8.96 8.87
C GLU A 837 24.89 9.40 9.83
N TRP A 838 24.54 8.57 10.80
CA TRP A 838 23.62 8.94 11.87
C TRP A 838 24.24 9.99 12.81
N GLU A 839 25.51 9.84 13.21
CA GLU A 839 26.25 10.86 13.97
C GLU A 839 26.28 12.21 13.23
N ALA A 840 26.56 12.21 11.92
CA ALA A 840 26.53 13.40 11.08
C ALA A 840 25.14 14.08 11.08
N ILE A 841 24.07 13.30 10.99
CA ILE A 841 22.69 13.76 11.09
C ILE A 841 22.40 14.38 12.47
N GLN A 842 22.85 13.76 13.56
CA GLN A 842 22.67 14.29 14.92
C GLN A 842 23.49 15.58 15.16
N ALA A 843 24.69 15.69 14.57
CA ALA A 843 25.55 16.86 14.67
C ALA A 843 25.09 18.07 13.82
N GLY A 844 24.00 17.95 13.07
CA GLY A 844 23.48 19.04 12.24
C GLY A 844 24.27 19.28 10.94
N ALA A 845 25.04 18.28 10.47
CA ALA A 845 25.79 18.35 9.20
C ALA A 845 24.87 18.46 7.96
N ILE A 846 23.62 17.99 8.08
CA ILE A 846 22.60 17.98 7.03
C ILE A 846 21.55 19.06 7.32
N SER A 847 21.15 19.83 6.30
CA SER A 847 20.07 20.82 6.44
C SER A 847 18.69 20.15 6.56
N GLU A 848 17.78 20.76 7.34
CA GLU A 848 16.39 20.30 7.59
C GLU A 848 15.68 19.74 6.34
N ASN A 849 15.74 20.48 5.22
CA ASN A 849 15.09 20.09 3.96
C ASN A 849 15.70 18.81 3.36
N LYS A 850 17.03 18.64 3.47
CA LYS A 850 17.73 17.44 2.99
C LYS A 850 17.56 16.26 3.93
N LEU A 851 17.57 16.49 5.23
CA LEU A 851 17.29 15.47 6.23
C LEU A 851 15.85 14.94 6.08
N THR A 852 14.87 15.82 5.88
CA THR A 852 13.48 15.43 5.58
C THR A 852 13.39 14.58 4.30
N GLN A 853 14.15 14.92 3.25
CA GLN A 853 14.22 14.11 2.03
C GLN A 853 14.85 12.74 2.26
N ILE A 854 15.93 12.64 3.06
CA ILE A 854 16.55 11.36 3.46
C ILE A 854 15.54 10.51 4.22
N LEU A 855 14.97 11.02 5.32
CA LEU A 855 14.07 10.27 6.20
C LEU A 855 12.82 9.76 5.47
N ASN A 856 12.23 10.56 4.57
CA ASN A 856 11.10 10.12 3.73
C ASN A 856 11.47 9.01 2.72
N ASN A 857 12.76 8.81 2.44
CA ASN A 857 13.27 7.74 1.58
C ASN A 857 13.99 6.62 2.37
N THR A 858 14.08 6.69 3.70
CA THR A 858 14.57 5.62 4.58
C THR A 858 13.41 4.71 5.03
N ASN A 859 13.70 3.51 5.53
CA ASN A 859 12.72 2.71 6.27
C ASN A 859 12.43 3.37 7.63
N ILE A 860 11.16 3.68 7.92
CA ILE A 860 10.74 4.36 9.15
C ILE A 860 11.05 3.56 10.41
N ASP A 861 11.05 2.23 10.33
CA ASP A 861 11.38 1.36 11.46
C ASP A 861 12.87 1.41 11.79
N THR A 862 13.73 1.48 10.78
CA THR A 862 15.18 1.74 10.94
C THR A 862 15.42 3.13 11.54
N VAL A 863 14.68 4.16 11.11
CA VAL A 863 14.76 5.51 11.72
C VAL A 863 14.36 5.45 13.20
N ARG A 864 13.25 4.78 13.55
CA ARG A 864 12.81 4.62 14.94
C ARG A 864 13.89 3.91 15.77
N GLN A 865 14.41 2.77 15.28
CA GLN A 865 15.46 1.99 15.95
C GLN A 865 16.77 2.78 16.16
N ARG A 866 17.13 3.69 15.25
CA ARG A 866 18.31 4.57 15.38
C ARG A 866 18.06 5.77 16.28
N ALA A 867 16.82 6.24 16.38
CA ALA A 867 16.42 7.36 17.23
C ALA A 867 16.27 6.94 18.71
N THR A 868 15.83 5.72 18.98
CA THR A 868 15.79 5.17 20.35
C THR A 868 17.21 4.97 20.90
N PRO A 869 17.55 5.48 22.09
CA PRO A 869 18.86 5.24 22.71
C PRO A 869 19.14 3.75 22.90
N ARG A 870 20.26 3.26 22.34
CA ARG A 870 20.70 1.85 22.48
C ARG A 870 21.33 1.54 23.85
N ALA A 871 21.69 2.56 24.63
CA ALA A 871 22.52 2.45 25.83
C ALA A 871 21.80 2.94 27.09
N THR A 872 20.82 2.17 27.58
CA THR A 872 20.40 2.23 28.99
C THR A 872 20.43 0.81 29.56
N THR A 873 21.12 0.63 30.68
CA THR A 873 21.12 -0.63 31.45
C THR A 873 19.78 -0.88 32.15
N THR A 874 19.03 0.20 32.38
CA THR A 874 17.66 0.22 32.90
C THR A 874 16.64 0.38 31.78
N LEU A 875 15.42 -0.10 31.99
CA LEU A 875 14.31 0.10 31.06
C LEU A 875 13.68 1.48 31.25
N SER A 876 13.13 2.06 30.18
CA SER A 876 12.32 3.27 30.27
C SER A 876 11.08 3.02 31.14
N SER A 877 10.62 4.04 31.87
CA SER A 877 9.40 3.95 32.71
C SER A 877 8.19 3.42 31.92
N ALA A 878 8.11 3.77 30.63
CA ALA A 878 7.09 3.25 29.72
C ALA A 878 7.20 1.73 29.50
N LYS A 879 8.42 1.20 29.27
CA LYS A 879 8.68 -0.25 29.20
C LYS A 879 8.44 -0.98 30.53
N VAL A 880 8.77 -0.36 31.67
CA VAL A 880 8.47 -0.92 33.01
C VAL A 880 6.95 -1.01 33.24
N ASN A 881 6.22 0.06 32.94
CA ASN A 881 4.75 0.06 32.98
C ASN A 881 4.16 -1.00 32.04
N ARG A 882 4.75 -1.18 30.85
CA ARG A 882 4.36 -2.21 29.89
C ARG A 882 4.62 -3.64 30.39
N ILE A 883 5.73 -3.89 31.08
CA ILE A 883 5.98 -5.18 31.77
C ILE A 883 4.85 -5.49 32.75
N ALA A 884 4.49 -4.53 33.61
CA ALA A 884 3.42 -4.70 34.59
C ALA A 884 2.06 -4.96 33.91
N ALA A 885 1.74 -4.18 32.88
CA ALA A 885 0.49 -4.30 32.12
C ALA A 885 0.36 -5.64 31.39
N LEU A 886 1.43 -6.13 30.75
CA LEU A 886 1.46 -7.42 30.06
C LEU A 886 1.31 -8.59 31.06
N ASN A 887 2.03 -8.57 32.20
CA ASN A 887 1.88 -9.59 33.26
C ASN A 887 0.44 -9.64 33.81
N ALA A 888 -0.16 -8.48 34.10
CA ALA A 888 -1.55 -8.36 34.55
C ALA A 888 -2.58 -8.82 33.49
N SER A 889 -2.19 -8.75 32.21
CA SER A 889 -3.00 -9.19 31.07
C SER A 889 -2.83 -10.66 30.70
N GLY A 890 -1.89 -11.36 31.32
CA GLY A 890 -1.75 -12.82 31.23
C GLY A 890 -0.47 -13.33 30.57
N TYR A 891 0.43 -12.45 30.17
CA TYR A 891 1.72 -12.83 29.61
C TYR A 891 2.65 -13.37 30.72
N SER A 892 3.34 -14.48 30.44
CA SER A 892 4.46 -14.97 31.25
C SER A 892 5.73 -14.16 30.99
N THR A 893 6.70 -14.25 31.90
CA THR A 893 8.00 -13.57 31.80
C THR A 893 8.68 -13.73 30.43
N ALA A 894 8.63 -14.93 29.83
CA ALA A 894 9.24 -15.20 28.53
C ALA A 894 8.47 -14.55 27.36
N GLU A 895 7.14 -14.47 27.44
CA GLU A 895 6.33 -13.81 26.42
C GLU A 895 6.45 -12.28 26.51
N ILE A 896 6.57 -11.72 27.73
CA ILE A 896 6.89 -10.30 27.96
C ILE A 896 8.28 -9.97 27.41
N ALA A 897 9.26 -10.84 27.68
CA ALA A 897 10.63 -10.71 27.20
C ALA A 897 10.68 -10.64 25.66
N ALA A 898 10.01 -11.59 25.00
CA ALA A 898 9.87 -11.60 23.54
C ALA A 898 9.14 -10.37 23.00
N ALA A 899 8.01 -9.97 23.61
CA ALA A 899 7.22 -8.82 23.18
C ALA A 899 7.93 -7.46 23.33
N LEU A 900 8.93 -7.36 24.23
CA LEU A 900 9.69 -6.14 24.49
C LEU A 900 11.12 -6.16 23.94
N GLY A 901 11.59 -7.29 23.41
CA GLY A 901 12.97 -7.46 22.94
C GLY A 901 14.01 -7.42 24.06
N VAL A 902 13.68 -7.95 25.24
CA VAL A 902 14.55 -7.96 26.43
C VAL A 902 14.72 -9.38 26.98
N SER A 903 15.64 -9.62 27.92
CA SER A 903 15.79 -10.95 28.52
C SER A 903 14.70 -11.25 29.56
N SER A 904 14.36 -12.53 29.71
CA SER A 904 13.45 -13.00 30.78
C SER A 904 13.96 -12.64 32.18
N SER A 905 15.29 -12.59 32.38
CA SER A 905 15.89 -12.17 33.65
C SER A 905 15.68 -10.67 33.91
N THR A 906 15.76 -9.81 32.89
CA THR A 906 15.41 -8.38 33.02
C THR A 906 13.94 -8.21 33.41
N VAL A 907 13.01 -8.89 32.75
CA VAL A 907 11.58 -8.85 33.11
C VAL A 907 11.36 -9.31 34.56
N SER A 908 12.04 -10.38 34.97
CA SER A 908 11.95 -10.92 36.35
C SER A 908 12.48 -9.95 37.41
N LYS A 909 13.49 -9.13 37.10
CA LYS A 909 13.99 -8.10 38.05
C LYS A 909 12.92 -7.04 38.34
N TYR A 910 12.33 -6.47 37.29
CA TYR A 910 11.28 -5.45 37.43
C TYR A 910 10.00 -5.99 38.07
N LEU A 911 9.58 -7.22 37.75
CA LEU A 911 8.40 -7.82 38.37
C LEU A 911 8.59 -8.19 39.85
N ASN A 912 9.83 -8.40 40.30
CA ASN A 912 10.15 -8.82 41.67
C ASN A 912 10.75 -7.70 42.54
N GLY A 913 10.79 -6.44 42.06
CA GLY A 913 11.28 -5.29 42.82
C GLY A 913 12.75 -5.39 43.25
N LYS A 914 13.64 -5.87 42.36
CA LYS A 914 15.08 -6.02 42.62
C LYS A 914 15.97 -4.96 41.92
N GLU A 915 15.40 -3.78 41.67
CA GLU A 915 16.08 -2.53 41.24
C GLU A 915 15.49 -1.36 42.03
#